data_AF-A0A455T3P7-F1
#
_entry.id   AF-A0A455T3P7-F1
#
_cell.length_a   1.000
_cell.length_b   1.000
_cell.length_c   1.000
_cell.angle_alpha   90.00
_cell.angle_beta   90.00
_cell.angle_gamma   90.00
#
_symmetry.space_group_name_H-M   'P 1'
#
loop_
_entity.id
_entity.type
_entity.pdbx_description
1 polymer ?
#
loop_
_entity_poly.entity_id
_entity_poly.type
_entity_poly.pdbx_seq_one_letter_code
_entity_poly.pdbx_strand_id
1 'polypeptide(L)'
;MQDVQRRASALLRCGRSRRLALLLTTLALVLGSLGLVLTLPHLTGTARASSAAVTGGAGATLPYVEMEAHQATTNGSILGPDFTLGSLASDAVDRQAVLLTSGQYVQFTLTQPANALNLRYSIPDSASGGGISATLSIYINGVKQPQELQLTSKYSWLYGQPNFSNCNANDWNDTPGGTAHHQFDEVHVLLPQMSAGTTVKLQVDPENTAPWYAIDVADFEQVPAPLTQPAGSLSVTAPPYNADPTGKVDATSAIQQAVSDASAQGKTVWLPRGTYLVTSHILVDNVTMTGAGPWYTVLTGAPVGSNGTGVGVYGYDAYDGRTSSNVTLSNFAIEGQITNRVDCLQDNGIGGTLNNSTISNIWIEHTKVGMWFDGPLSGLKITGCRIDSVLADGINFHRNVTNSSVTQTIVRGTGDDGLAMWSATDNVPATGDSNNTFDHNTVQSPYLANGIAIYGGNGNSVTNNLVTGSQYRGGGIMIDYEDFGNATAPFAGTTTVSNDTIRQTAGIGDQGIQQFGALMFWADSGAMNATFTVSNVEIDNSQYMAISFDGGNPISTVNMNGVNINGAEFAFSNKVSQITGSASNVTASGLTVASIQSCESASSWNITLGSGNSGWSPSSQVCGFPTGTPTPAPSPTAPLPTPTPSPTPSPQPAPTGTLVLAINAGGSAAGNFVADTDYDQGNQYSDSSTAINTSRVAETIPQAVWQSCRWNSSFTYTIGGLRAGSSYTVALDWAELTWTAAGQRLFNVAINGTTVLSRFDVYATAGYKTALQKQFTVTATSSGQIVIAFTQGGADNPFISGIEIWQSAGGTATPTPTVTVTPTSTPTPTPAPSGTLVLAINAGGGAAGNFVADTDYNQGNQYSDTSTAINTSGVSNPAPQAVWQSCRWNSSFTYTIPGLTAGTIYVVKLDWAELSFQAPGQRVFNVTINGSPALINFDVYATAGYKTALQRQFNVAANSSGQIVIAFTQGTAKADNPFISGIEIWKPASSPTPPPVGTLITAINAGGTTTGNFMADTGYNQGNQYSDTSTAINTSGVSNPAPQAVWQSCRWNSSFTYTLTGLFAGARYTVKLDWAELTFQAPGQRVFNVAINGTTVLSNFDVYATAGYKTALQKQFTVTATSSGQIVIAFTQGSADNPFVNGIEVYQA
;
A
#
# COMPACT_ATOMS: atom_id res chain seq x y z
N MET A 1 23.74 -64.60 54.87
CA MET A 1 22.38 -64.42 54.29
C MET A 1 22.56 -63.97 52.84
N GLN A 2 22.97 -64.81 51.89
CA GLN A 2 22.59 -66.21 51.57
C GLN A 2 21.13 -66.29 51.07
N ASP A 3 20.80 -67.01 50.00
CA ASP A 3 21.53 -68.14 49.35
C ASP A 3 21.26 -68.20 47.81
N VAL A 4 22.25 -68.51 46.94
CA VAL A 4 22.52 -69.84 46.28
C VAL A 4 21.55 -70.19 45.12
N GLN A 5 21.91 -70.64 43.90
CA GLN A 5 23.14 -70.89 43.08
C GLN A 5 22.70 -70.92 41.55
N ARG A 6 23.42 -71.25 40.45
CA ARG A 6 24.76 -71.81 40.11
C ARG A 6 25.10 -71.56 38.60
N ARG A 7 26.36 -71.21 38.27
CA ARG A 7 27.14 -71.57 37.02
C ARG A 7 26.64 -71.13 35.62
N ALA A 8 27.48 -70.94 34.59
CA ALA A 8 28.95 -70.76 34.50
C ALA A 8 29.41 -70.29 33.08
N SER A 9 30.63 -69.71 33.01
CA SER A 9 31.50 -69.58 31.81
C SER A 9 31.03 -68.61 30.69
N ALA A 10 31.90 -67.96 29.90
CA ALA A 10 33.34 -67.60 29.99
C ALA A 10 33.67 -66.69 28.77
N LEU A 11 34.75 -65.89 28.66
CA LEU A 11 35.85 -65.53 29.58
C LEU A 11 35.67 -64.02 29.98
N LEU A 12 36.61 -63.06 30.13
CA LEU A 12 38.09 -63.02 30.20
C LEU A 12 38.57 -61.95 31.23
N ARG A 13 39.35 -60.92 30.87
CA ARG A 13 40.08 -59.97 31.75
C ARG A 13 40.35 -58.64 31.00
N CYS A 14 40.50 -57.46 31.62
CA CYS A 14 40.28 -56.93 32.99
C CYS A 14 40.31 -55.37 32.92
N GLY A 15 39.89 -54.57 33.92
CA GLY A 15 39.22 -54.87 35.19
C GLY A 15 39.85 -54.18 36.43
N ARG A 16 39.00 -53.57 37.29
CA ARG A 16 39.26 -52.82 38.57
C ARG A 16 39.48 -51.30 38.39
N SER A 17 39.02 -50.38 39.27
CA SER A 17 38.49 -50.44 40.68
C SER A 17 37.32 -49.43 40.88
N ARG A 18 36.20 -49.73 41.60
CA ARG A 18 35.85 -49.41 43.03
C ARG A 18 36.03 -47.92 43.44
N ARG A 19 35.17 -47.21 44.22
CA ARG A 19 34.12 -47.46 45.29
C ARG A 19 33.32 -46.11 45.52
N LEU A 20 32.28 -45.84 46.35
CA LEU A 20 31.21 -46.52 47.16
C LEU A 20 30.20 -45.45 47.72
N ALA A 21 28.96 -45.83 48.12
CA ALA A 21 28.13 -45.26 49.24
C ALA A 21 27.40 -43.88 49.04
N LEU A 22 26.27 -43.51 49.70
CA LEU A 22 25.31 -44.18 50.63
C LEU A 22 23.94 -43.42 50.77
N LEU A 23 22.78 -44.13 50.81
CA LEU A 23 21.50 -43.99 51.61
C LEU A 23 20.83 -42.59 51.92
N LEU A 24 19.54 -42.43 52.32
CA LEU A 24 18.45 -43.31 52.86
C LEU A 24 17.00 -42.76 52.59
N THR A 25 15.96 -43.52 52.97
CA THR A 25 14.47 -43.47 52.70
C THR A 25 13.63 -42.37 53.43
N THR A 26 12.32 -42.10 53.18
CA THR A 26 11.09 -42.94 53.48
C THR A 26 9.73 -42.52 52.83
N LEU A 27 8.86 -43.54 52.58
CA LEU A 27 7.35 -43.68 52.62
C LEU A 27 6.37 -42.44 52.51
N ALA A 28 5.11 -42.51 52.01
CA ALA A 28 4.21 -43.63 51.64
C ALA A 28 2.97 -43.25 50.73
N LEU A 29 2.18 -44.27 50.31
CA LEU A 29 0.77 -44.31 49.78
C LEU A 29 0.38 -43.84 48.34
N VAL A 30 -0.06 -44.83 47.50
CA VAL A 30 -1.45 -45.05 46.95
C VAL A 30 -2.22 -43.82 46.40
N LEU A 31 -2.83 -43.75 45.19
CA LEU A 31 -3.39 -44.74 44.21
C LEU A 31 -3.48 -44.08 42.79
N GLY A 32 -3.45 -44.82 41.67
CA GLY A 32 -3.89 -44.29 40.35
C GLY A 32 -3.33 -44.99 39.10
N SER A 33 -4.21 -45.48 38.23
CA SER A 33 -3.94 -46.21 36.98
C SER A 33 -2.99 -45.53 35.96
N LEU A 34 -2.05 -46.31 35.40
CA LEU A 34 -1.25 -45.89 34.23
C LEU A 34 -2.09 -45.89 32.94
N GLY A 35 -2.06 -44.78 32.20
CA GLY A 35 -2.37 -44.73 30.77
C GLY A 35 -1.08 -44.48 29.98
N LEU A 36 -0.77 -45.34 29.01
CA LEU A 36 0.45 -45.22 28.20
C LEU A 36 0.22 -44.26 27.02
N VAL A 37 0.90 -43.11 27.01
CA VAL A 37 0.93 -42.17 25.88
C VAL A 37 2.38 -41.94 25.45
N LEU A 38 2.68 -42.15 24.17
CA LEU A 38 3.98 -41.79 23.60
C LEU A 38 4.00 -40.29 23.32
N THR A 39 4.73 -39.54 24.13
CA THR A 39 5.09 -38.15 23.81
C THR A 39 6.22 -38.15 22.77
N LEU A 40 5.90 -37.87 21.52
CA LEU A 40 6.90 -37.44 20.54
C LEU A 40 7.52 -36.11 21.00
N PRO A 41 8.84 -35.89 20.84
CA PRO A 41 9.45 -34.62 21.20
C PRO A 41 9.00 -33.54 20.21
N HIS A 42 8.32 -32.51 20.71
CA HIS A 42 8.06 -31.30 19.92
C HIS A 42 9.39 -30.58 19.67
N LEU A 43 9.77 -30.44 18.40
CA LEU A 43 10.87 -29.59 17.98
C LEU A 43 10.45 -28.13 18.13
N THR A 44 10.86 -27.50 19.23
CA THR A 44 10.75 -26.05 19.42
C THR A 44 11.75 -25.35 18.50
N GLY A 45 11.26 -24.76 17.41
CA GLY A 45 12.07 -23.88 16.57
C GLY A 45 12.48 -22.63 17.35
N THR A 46 13.75 -22.56 17.77
CA THR A 46 14.32 -21.34 18.34
C THR A 46 14.62 -20.35 17.22
N ALA A 47 14.06 -19.15 17.30
CA ALA A 47 14.49 -18.05 16.45
C ALA A 47 16.01 -17.85 16.58
N ARG A 48 16.71 -17.67 15.45
CA ARG A 48 18.12 -17.28 15.44
C ARG A 48 18.21 -15.77 15.70
N ALA A 49 19.28 -15.35 16.36
CA ALA A 49 19.73 -13.96 16.25
C ALA A 49 20.25 -13.69 14.82
N SER A 50 20.24 -12.43 14.40
CA SER A 50 20.58 -12.00 13.03
C SER A 50 22.03 -12.30 12.60
N SER A 51 22.20 -12.37 11.27
CA SER A 51 23.39 -12.12 10.43
C SER A 51 24.82 -12.50 10.89
N ALA A 52 25.26 -12.15 12.08
CA ALA A 52 26.68 -12.10 12.51
C ALA A 52 27.46 -13.43 12.42
N ALA A 53 26.78 -14.58 12.30
CA ALA A 53 27.41 -15.88 12.08
C ALA A 53 27.72 -16.21 10.60
N VAL A 54 27.36 -15.32 9.67
CA VAL A 54 27.56 -15.45 8.22
C VAL A 54 28.45 -14.32 7.66
N THR A 55 28.37 -13.10 8.21
CA THR A 55 29.04 -11.88 7.69
C THR A 55 30.54 -11.76 8.00
N GLY A 56 31.22 -12.83 8.44
CA GLY A 56 32.65 -12.81 8.79
C GLY A 56 33.07 -11.92 9.98
N GLY A 57 32.15 -11.11 10.53
CA GLY A 57 32.40 -10.11 11.57
C GLY A 57 32.26 -8.65 11.13
N ALA A 58 31.84 -8.39 9.88
CA ALA A 58 31.59 -7.03 9.38
C ALA A 58 30.27 -6.42 9.90
N GLY A 59 30.24 -5.09 10.03
CA GLY A 59 29.12 -4.29 10.51
C GLY A 59 29.42 -3.51 11.80
N ALA A 60 28.46 -2.69 12.24
CA ALA A 60 28.48 -2.04 13.54
C ALA A 60 28.16 -3.01 14.68
N THR A 61 28.81 -2.82 15.84
CA THR A 61 28.46 -3.56 17.07
C THR A 61 27.18 -2.96 17.68
N LEU A 62 26.04 -3.54 17.31
CA LEU A 62 24.72 -3.06 17.72
C LEU A 62 24.56 -3.13 19.27
N PRO A 63 24.00 -2.08 19.92
CA PRO A 63 23.67 -2.12 21.35
C PRO A 63 22.40 -2.94 21.67
N TYR A 64 21.72 -3.40 20.62
CA TYR A 64 20.47 -4.15 20.63
C TYR A 64 20.61 -5.45 19.83
N VAL A 65 19.60 -6.32 19.90
CA VAL A 65 19.46 -7.44 18.96
C VAL A 65 18.40 -7.11 17.92
N GLU A 66 18.85 -6.89 16.68
CA GLU A 66 17.99 -6.80 15.50
C GLU A 66 17.33 -8.15 15.21
N MET A 67 16.03 -8.15 14.93
CA MET A 67 15.26 -9.35 14.58
C MET A 67 14.41 -9.12 13.34
N GLU A 68 14.81 -9.77 12.25
CA GLU A 68 14.06 -9.93 11.00
C GLU A 68 12.65 -10.48 11.25
N ALA A 69 11.60 -9.72 10.94
CA ALA A 69 10.22 -10.14 11.15
C ALA A 69 9.87 -11.38 10.32
N HIS A 70 10.43 -11.51 9.11
CA HIS A 70 10.21 -12.65 8.23
C HIS A 70 10.84 -13.96 8.75
N GLN A 71 11.74 -13.90 9.75
CA GLN A 71 12.29 -15.05 10.47
C GLN A 71 11.55 -15.37 11.79
N ALA A 72 10.62 -14.51 12.21
CA ALA A 72 9.86 -14.64 13.46
C ALA A 72 8.60 -15.51 13.29
N THR A 73 7.96 -15.90 14.40
CA THR A 73 6.74 -16.73 14.34
C THR A 73 5.53 -15.88 13.95
N THR A 74 4.91 -16.13 12.80
CA THR A 74 3.81 -15.32 12.29
C THR A 74 2.64 -16.15 11.72
N ASN A 75 1.44 -15.57 11.73
CA ASN A 75 0.30 -15.98 10.90
C ASN A 75 -0.09 -14.89 9.87
N GLY A 76 0.78 -13.89 9.68
CA GLY A 76 0.78 -12.92 8.59
C GLY A 76 1.28 -13.49 7.27
N SER A 77 1.37 -12.64 6.26
CA SER A 77 1.94 -12.97 4.96
C SER A 77 3.38 -12.46 4.88
N ILE A 78 4.35 -13.34 4.69
CA ILE A 78 5.72 -12.93 4.37
C ILE A 78 5.76 -12.35 2.96
N LEU A 79 6.37 -11.18 2.81
CA LEU A 79 6.66 -10.52 1.55
C LEU A 79 8.11 -10.81 1.13
N GLY A 80 8.36 -10.75 -0.19
CA GLY A 80 9.69 -10.87 -0.76
C GLY A 80 10.35 -12.26 -0.65
N PRO A 81 11.67 -12.36 -0.93
CA PRO A 81 12.54 -11.26 -1.37
C PRO A 81 12.11 -10.71 -2.74
N ASP A 82 12.09 -9.38 -2.87
CA ASP A 82 11.77 -8.68 -4.13
C ASP A 82 12.76 -7.55 -4.38
N PHE A 83 13.04 -7.28 -5.65
CA PHE A 83 13.89 -6.17 -6.11
C PHE A 83 13.11 -5.18 -7.00
N THR A 84 11.79 -5.38 -7.16
CA THR A 84 10.92 -4.51 -7.94
C THR A 84 10.76 -3.16 -7.22
N LEU A 85 11.30 -2.09 -7.81
CA LEU A 85 11.25 -0.73 -7.25
C LEU A 85 9.82 -0.33 -6.85
N GLY A 86 9.66 0.16 -5.62
CA GLY A 86 8.37 0.58 -5.05
C GLY A 86 7.44 -0.57 -4.65
N SER A 87 7.98 -1.77 -4.52
CA SER A 87 7.37 -2.81 -3.68
C SER A 87 7.80 -2.61 -2.23
N LEU A 88 6.87 -2.84 -1.28
CA LEU A 88 7.19 -2.87 0.15
C LEU A 88 8.25 -3.93 0.51
N ALA A 89 8.44 -4.93 -0.37
CA ALA A 89 9.51 -5.91 -0.23
C ALA A 89 10.86 -5.34 -0.68
N SER A 90 10.95 -4.54 -1.75
CA SER A 90 12.24 -3.94 -2.13
C SER A 90 12.75 -2.97 -1.06
N ASP A 91 11.87 -2.17 -0.46
CA ASP A 91 12.26 -1.14 0.52
C ASP A 91 12.49 -1.68 1.97
N ALA A 92 12.23 -2.97 2.19
CA ALA A 92 12.47 -3.69 3.45
C ALA A 92 13.96 -4.05 3.66
N VAL A 93 14.35 -4.34 4.91
CA VAL A 93 15.64 -4.99 5.20
C VAL A 93 15.58 -6.44 4.72
N ASP A 94 16.73 -6.96 4.24
CA ASP A 94 16.85 -8.26 3.55
C ASP A 94 15.87 -8.49 2.37
N ARG A 95 15.22 -7.42 1.91
CA ARG A 95 14.08 -7.42 0.97
C ARG A 95 12.81 -8.12 1.46
N GLN A 96 12.63 -8.32 2.77
CA GLN A 96 11.59 -9.20 3.32
C GLN A 96 10.91 -8.69 4.60
N ALA A 97 9.64 -8.30 4.47
CA ALA A 97 8.77 -7.90 5.58
C ALA A 97 7.62 -8.90 5.84
N VAL A 98 6.92 -8.76 6.97
CA VAL A 98 5.68 -9.48 7.28
C VAL A 98 4.47 -8.54 7.21
N LEU A 99 3.56 -8.80 6.28
CA LEU A 99 2.29 -8.08 6.17
C LEU A 99 1.24 -8.68 7.11
N LEU A 100 0.68 -7.83 7.97
CA LEU A 100 -0.38 -8.15 8.92
C LEU A 100 -1.67 -7.40 8.57
N THR A 101 -2.80 -8.09 8.74
CA THR A 101 -4.17 -7.55 8.74
C THR A 101 -4.91 -8.02 9.99
N SER A 102 -6.16 -7.61 10.20
CA SER A 102 -6.89 -7.87 11.45
C SER A 102 -6.87 -9.35 11.89
N GLY A 103 -6.44 -9.60 13.13
CA GLY A 103 -6.26 -10.94 13.71
C GLY A 103 -4.91 -11.62 13.39
N GLN A 104 -4.04 -10.98 12.59
CA GLN A 104 -2.68 -11.48 12.32
C GLN A 104 -1.64 -10.84 13.24
N TYR A 105 -0.54 -11.56 13.45
CA TYR A 105 0.56 -11.16 14.32
C TYR A 105 1.93 -11.60 13.80
N VAL A 106 2.98 -10.94 14.28
CA VAL A 106 4.37 -11.45 14.27
C VAL A 106 4.88 -11.53 15.71
N GLN A 107 5.55 -12.63 16.05
CA GLN A 107 6.02 -12.95 17.40
C GLN A 107 7.52 -13.29 17.41
N PHE A 108 8.28 -12.37 17.99
CA PHE A 108 9.68 -12.49 18.30
C PHE A 108 9.89 -13.28 19.60
N THR A 109 11.05 -13.90 19.76
CA THR A 109 11.48 -14.54 21.01
C THR A 109 12.87 -14.02 21.36
N LEU A 110 12.98 -13.28 22.45
CA LEU A 110 14.20 -12.55 22.79
C LEU A 110 15.36 -13.50 23.05
N THR A 111 16.50 -13.26 22.40
CA THR A 111 17.74 -14.03 22.61
C THR A 111 18.59 -13.46 23.75
N GLN A 112 18.36 -12.20 24.12
CA GLN A 112 19.01 -11.47 25.21
C GLN A 112 17.96 -10.73 26.07
N PRO A 113 18.28 -10.24 27.28
CA PRO A 113 17.42 -9.30 28.01
C PRO A 113 17.22 -8.00 27.23
N ALA A 114 16.05 -7.37 27.39
CA ALA A 114 15.73 -6.07 26.80
C ALA A 114 14.70 -5.33 27.66
N ASN A 115 14.62 -4.01 27.51
CA ASN A 115 13.59 -3.15 28.12
C ASN A 115 13.12 -2.05 27.17
N ALA A 116 13.39 -2.20 25.87
CA ALA A 116 12.87 -1.35 24.81
C ALA A 116 12.69 -2.15 23.51
N LEU A 117 11.93 -1.57 22.59
CA LEU A 117 11.78 -1.99 21.21
C LEU A 117 11.96 -0.76 20.34
N ASN A 118 12.80 -0.85 19.31
CA ASN A 118 12.67 -0.02 18.12
C ASN A 118 12.17 -0.90 16.97
N LEU A 119 11.30 -0.38 16.12
CA LEU A 119 10.57 -1.17 15.13
C LEU A 119 10.51 -0.44 13.81
N ARG A 120 11.07 -1.02 12.74
CA ARG A 120 10.83 -0.55 11.37
C ARG A 120 9.54 -1.16 10.83
N TYR A 121 8.64 -0.30 10.38
CA TYR A 121 7.28 -0.67 9.98
C TYR A 121 6.81 0.18 8.79
N SER A 122 5.75 -0.27 8.12
CA SER A 122 4.99 0.55 7.19
C SER A 122 3.50 0.40 7.48
N ILE A 123 2.80 1.52 7.52
CA ILE A 123 1.34 1.61 7.34
C ILE A 123 1.08 2.43 6.08
N PRO A 124 -0.05 2.24 5.39
CA PRO A 124 -0.32 2.97 4.14
C PRO A 124 -0.38 4.48 4.33
N ASP A 125 -0.08 5.21 3.25
CA ASP A 125 -0.31 6.64 3.14
C ASP A 125 -1.82 6.99 3.12
N SER A 126 -2.11 8.27 3.36
CA SER A 126 -3.36 8.92 3.05
C SER A 126 -3.61 8.95 1.53
N ALA A 127 -4.87 8.88 1.11
CA ALA A 127 -5.24 8.94 -0.31
C ALA A 127 -4.92 10.29 -1.00
N SER A 128 -4.46 11.29 -0.25
CA SER A 128 -4.03 12.61 -0.73
C SER A 128 -2.60 12.97 -0.30
N GLY A 129 -1.79 12.01 0.15
CA GLY A 129 -0.46 12.30 0.71
C GLY A 129 -0.50 12.72 2.17
N GLY A 130 0.69 12.89 2.75
CA GLY A 130 0.90 13.40 4.11
C GLY A 130 0.64 12.41 5.25
N GLY A 131 0.44 11.13 4.95
CA GLY A 131 0.34 10.04 5.90
C GLY A 131 -0.99 9.92 6.65
N ILE A 132 -1.07 8.85 7.45
CA ILE A 132 -2.09 8.63 8.48
C ILE A 132 -1.42 8.43 9.84
N SER A 133 -2.24 8.27 10.89
CA SER A 133 -1.80 7.73 12.18
C SER A 133 -2.66 6.52 12.55
N ALA A 134 -2.04 5.51 13.13
CA ALA A 134 -2.69 4.28 13.59
C ALA A 134 -2.02 3.77 14.87
N THR A 135 -2.57 2.72 15.47
CA THR A 135 -1.91 2.00 16.56
C THR A 135 -1.65 0.55 16.19
N LEU A 136 -0.69 -0.09 16.86
CA LEU A 136 -0.46 -1.54 16.77
C LEU A 136 -0.28 -2.13 18.17
N SER A 137 -1.02 -3.20 18.47
CA SER A 137 -1.02 -3.82 19.78
C SER A 137 0.20 -4.70 20.05
N ILE A 138 0.84 -4.48 21.20
CA ILE A 138 1.99 -5.25 21.67
C ILE A 138 1.63 -6.14 22.87
N TYR A 139 2.12 -7.37 22.82
CA TYR A 139 1.93 -8.42 23.83
C TYR A 139 3.29 -8.92 24.32
N ILE A 140 3.47 -9.02 25.64
CA ILE A 140 4.68 -9.58 26.28
C ILE A 140 4.27 -10.87 27.01
N ASN A 141 4.91 -11.99 26.68
CA ASN A 141 4.57 -13.33 27.18
C ASN A 141 3.06 -13.66 27.07
N GLY A 142 2.43 -13.23 25.98
CA GLY A 142 0.99 -13.42 25.72
C GLY A 142 0.05 -12.44 26.46
N VAL A 143 0.57 -11.51 27.26
CA VAL A 143 -0.22 -10.47 27.95
C VAL A 143 -0.19 -9.17 27.15
N LYS A 144 -1.36 -8.67 26.72
CA LYS A 144 -1.50 -7.36 26.06
C LYS A 144 -1.02 -6.24 26.96
N GLN A 145 -0.18 -5.34 26.45
CA GLN A 145 0.30 -4.19 27.20
C GLN A 145 -0.74 -3.05 27.16
N PRO A 146 -0.79 -2.16 28.17
CA PRO A 146 -1.73 -1.04 28.22
C PRO A 146 -1.33 0.12 27.28
N GLN A 147 -0.13 0.08 26.73
CA GLN A 147 0.36 1.03 25.72
C GLN A 147 0.49 0.29 24.40
N GLU A 148 -0.12 0.84 23.35
CA GLU A 148 0.07 0.41 21.97
C GLU A 148 1.21 1.20 21.32
N LEU A 149 1.85 0.62 20.30
CA LEU A 149 2.76 1.37 19.45
C LEU A 149 1.95 2.44 18.70
N GLN A 150 2.45 3.68 18.69
CA GLN A 150 1.83 4.78 17.95
C GLN A 150 2.55 4.85 16.60
N LEU A 151 1.81 4.57 15.53
CA LEU A 151 2.36 4.45 14.18
C LEU A 151 1.89 5.63 13.32
N THR A 152 2.71 6.06 12.37
CA THR A 152 2.36 7.05 11.36
C THR A 152 2.94 6.67 10.00
N SER A 153 2.42 7.30 8.95
CA SER A 153 3.04 7.32 7.62
C SER A 153 3.40 8.74 7.19
N LYS A 154 3.40 9.71 8.12
CA LYS A 154 3.69 11.14 7.86
C LYS A 154 5.08 11.37 7.25
N TYR A 155 6.07 10.58 7.68
CA TYR A 155 7.47 10.71 7.28
C TYR A 155 7.90 9.73 6.19
N SER A 156 6.99 8.82 5.80
CA SER A 156 7.19 7.85 4.73
C SER A 156 6.42 8.26 3.47
N TRP A 157 6.52 7.44 2.43
CA TRP A 157 5.76 7.53 1.18
C TRP A 157 6.06 8.76 0.34
N LEU A 158 7.25 8.75 -0.23
CA LEU A 158 7.60 9.57 -1.36
C LEU A 158 7.26 8.81 -2.67
N TYR A 159 7.05 9.56 -3.75
CA TYR A 159 6.51 9.03 -5.00
C TYR A 159 7.23 9.52 -6.26
N GLY A 160 7.32 8.64 -7.25
CA GLY A 160 7.65 8.98 -8.64
C GLY A 160 9.14 9.08 -8.94
N GLN A 161 9.60 10.29 -9.23
CA GLN A 161 10.92 10.61 -9.77
C GLN A 161 11.39 11.93 -9.15
N PRO A 162 12.69 12.07 -8.82
CA PRO A 162 13.18 13.25 -8.13
C PRO A 162 13.31 14.44 -9.09
N ASN A 163 13.16 15.64 -8.55
CA ASN A 163 13.17 16.91 -9.26
C ASN A 163 14.14 17.91 -8.60
N PHE A 164 15.41 17.53 -8.49
CA PHE A 164 16.54 18.34 -7.99
C PHE A 164 16.79 19.68 -8.75
N SER A 165 15.90 20.10 -9.63
CA SER A 165 16.02 21.29 -10.48
C SER A 165 15.50 22.57 -9.84
N ASN A 166 14.84 22.51 -8.67
CA ASN A 166 14.23 23.67 -8.03
C ASN A 166 14.40 23.65 -6.50
N CYS A 167 15.47 24.29 -6.03
CA CYS A 167 15.80 24.51 -4.62
C CYS A 167 14.67 25.05 -3.72
N ASN A 168 13.60 25.64 -4.27
CA ASN A 168 12.50 26.24 -3.49
C ASN A 168 11.22 25.39 -3.54
N ALA A 169 11.33 24.09 -3.81
CA ALA A 169 10.22 23.14 -3.83
C ALA A 169 10.67 21.78 -3.31
N ASN A 170 9.69 20.92 -3.02
CA ASN A 170 9.88 19.51 -2.75
C ASN A 170 10.61 18.84 -3.94
N ASP A 171 11.74 18.19 -3.67
CA ASP A 171 12.49 17.41 -4.66
C ASP A 171 11.76 16.09 -4.99
N TRP A 172 10.92 15.58 -4.09
CA TRP A 172 10.07 14.39 -4.31
C TRP A 172 8.58 14.74 -4.31
N ASN A 173 7.75 13.90 -4.92
CA ASN A 173 6.30 14.03 -4.80
C ASN A 173 5.80 13.35 -3.51
N ASP A 174 5.08 14.07 -2.65
CA ASP A 174 4.48 13.59 -1.40
C ASP A 174 3.00 13.16 -1.55
N THR A 175 2.48 13.18 -2.78
CA THR A 175 1.10 12.82 -3.11
C THR A 175 1.05 11.53 -3.97
N PRO A 176 0.24 10.50 -3.62
CA PRO A 176 0.26 9.19 -4.28
C PRO A 176 0.20 9.16 -5.82
N GLY A 177 1.35 8.86 -6.45
CA GLY A 177 1.40 8.60 -7.90
C GLY A 177 2.80 8.35 -8.47
N GLY A 178 2.97 7.19 -9.10
CA GLY A 178 4.26 6.71 -9.61
C GLY A 178 4.91 5.71 -8.65
N THR A 179 6.21 5.46 -8.79
CA THR A 179 6.98 4.54 -7.94
C THR A 179 7.00 5.03 -6.50
N ALA A 180 6.28 4.36 -5.59
CA ALA A 180 6.38 4.60 -4.16
C ALA A 180 7.80 4.27 -3.65
N HIS A 181 8.26 4.94 -2.62
CA HIS A 181 9.56 4.71 -1.99
C HIS A 181 9.65 5.39 -0.62
N HIS A 182 10.73 5.13 0.14
CA HIS A 182 10.87 5.57 1.53
C HIS A 182 9.60 5.18 2.32
N GLN A 183 9.18 3.92 2.15
CA GLN A 183 7.83 3.43 2.46
C GLN A 183 7.68 3.02 3.93
N PHE A 184 8.79 2.93 4.65
CA PHE A 184 8.86 2.55 6.06
C PHE A 184 9.19 3.77 6.93
N ASP A 185 8.77 3.69 8.18
CA ASP A 185 9.09 4.59 9.29
C ASP A 185 9.61 3.73 10.45
N GLU A 186 10.20 4.35 11.47
CA GLU A 186 10.62 3.67 12.69
C GLU A 186 9.84 4.17 13.92
N VAL A 187 9.69 3.31 14.93
CA VAL A 187 9.05 3.68 16.20
C VAL A 187 9.77 3.05 17.38
N HIS A 188 10.34 3.92 18.22
CA HIS A 188 11.07 3.52 19.40
C HIS A 188 10.20 3.66 20.68
N VAL A 189 10.16 2.63 21.53
CA VAL A 189 9.39 2.60 22.77
C VAL A 189 10.12 1.91 23.93
N LEU A 190 10.05 2.51 25.12
CA LEU A 190 10.50 1.89 26.36
C LEU A 190 9.42 0.93 26.90
N LEU A 191 9.82 -0.28 27.24
CA LEU A 191 8.97 -1.39 27.66
C LEU A 191 9.28 -1.83 29.11
N PRO A 192 8.42 -2.65 29.75
CA PRO A 192 8.80 -3.37 30.96
C PRO A 192 10.08 -4.20 30.76
N GLN A 193 10.84 -4.44 31.82
CA GLN A 193 12.04 -5.28 31.75
C GLN A 193 11.69 -6.72 31.36
N MET A 194 12.28 -7.19 30.25
CA MET A 194 12.14 -8.54 29.71
C MET A 194 13.43 -9.33 29.88
N SER A 195 13.33 -10.66 29.95
CA SER A 195 14.48 -11.57 29.94
C SER A 195 14.62 -12.27 28.59
N ALA A 196 15.80 -12.82 28.30
CA ALA A 196 15.93 -13.81 27.23
C ALA A 196 14.89 -14.94 27.40
N GLY A 197 14.35 -15.43 26.29
CA GLY A 197 13.21 -16.35 26.23
C GLY A 197 11.82 -15.69 26.35
N THR A 198 11.73 -14.39 26.61
CA THR A 198 10.45 -13.65 26.56
C THR A 198 9.92 -13.63 25.13
N THR A 199 8.62 -13.87 24.94
CA THR A 199 7.97 -13.63 23.64
C THR A 199 7.41 -12.21 23.57
N VAL A 200 7.72 -11.51 22.48
CA VAL A 200 7.14 -10.20 22.16
C VAL A 200 6.35 -10.36 20.87
N LYS A 201 5.05 -10.11 20.92
CA LYS A 201 4.14 -10.27 19.79
C LYS A 201 3.48 -8.95 19.44
N LEU A 202 3.60 -8.55 18.18
CA LEU A 202 2.88 -7.44 17.58
C LEU A 202 1.66 -8.02 16.86
N GLN A 203 0.45 -7.55 17.14
CA GLN A 203 -0.80 -8.10 16.64
C GLN A 203 -1.77 -7.00 16.26
N VAL A 204 -2.46 -7.16 15.13
CA VAL A 204 -3.53 -6.25 14.68
C VAL A 204 -4.84 -6.65 15.35
N ASP A 205 -5.13 -6.04 16.49
CA ASP A 205 -6.39 -6.20 17.23
C ASP A 205 -7.53 -5.34 16.64
N PRO A 206 -8.80 -5.53 17.03
CA PRO A 206 -9.94 -4.78 16.47
C PRO A 206 -9.90 -3.25 16.63
N GLU A 207 -9.13 -2.74 17.60
CA GLU A 207 -8.84 -1.31 17.78
C GLU A 207 -7.71 -0.77 16.88
N ASN A 208 -6.96 -1.63 16.19
CA ASN A 208 -5.88 -1.22 15.28
C ASN A 208 -6.46 -0.96 13.87
N THR A 209 -6.51 0.31 13.48
CA THR A 209 -7.37 0.81 12.40
C THR A 209 -6.75 0.92 11.01
N ALA A 210 -5.43 0.74 10.83
CA ALA A 210 -4.86 0.72 9.48
C ALA A 210 -5.30 -0.55 8.73
N PRO A 211 -5.58 -0.49 7.42
CA PRO A 211 -6.08 -1.65 6.68
C PRO A 211 -5.04 -2.76 6.53
N TRP A 212 -3.75 -2.43 6.69
CA TRP A 212 -2.64 -3.37 6.78
C TRP A 212 -1.45 -2.73 7.51
N TYR A 213 -0.54 -3.57 8.01
CA TYR A 213 0.70 -3.21 8.69
C TYR A 213 1.83 -4.10 8.17
N ALA A 214 2.87 -3.55 7.54
CA ALA A 214 4.07 -4.31 7.21
C ALA A 214 5.11 -4.13 8.33
N ILE A 215 5.67 -5.23 8.81
CA ILE A 215 6.70 -5.24 9.86
C ILE A 215 8.00 -5.76 9.26
N ASP A 216 9.09 -5.02 9.44
CA ASP A 216 10.37 -5.28 8.78
C ASP A 216 11.39 -5.87 9.77
N VAL A 217 12.03 -5.03 10.58
CA VAL A 217 12.96 -5.42 11.65
C VAL A 217 12.51 -4.89 13.01
N ALA A 218 12.79 -5.66 14.06
CA ALA A 218 12.53 -5.29 15.45
C ALA A 218 13.84 -5.35 16.28
N ASP A 219 14.29 -4.18 16.71
CA ASP A 219 15.51 -3.95 17.47
C ASP A 219 15.22 -3.97 18.98
N PHE A 220 15.65 -5.02 19.67
CA PHE A 220 15.42 -5.19 21.11
C PHE A 220 16.64 -4.78 21.93
N GLU A 221 16.54 -3.64 22.64
CA GLU A 221 17.64 -3.04 23.40
C GLU A 221 17.52 -3.24 24.92
N GLN A 222 18.65 -3.43 25.60
CA GLN A 222 18.77 -3.29 27.05
C GLN A 222 19.25 -1.88 27.40
N VAL A 223 18.35 -0.90 27.28
CA VAL A 223 18.61 0.52 27.55
C VAL A 223 19.03 0.69 29.03
N PRO A 224 20.17 1.36 29.31
CA PRO A 224 20.61 1.65 30.67
C PRO A 224 19.71 2.73 31.31
N ALA A 225 19.73 2.85 32.63
CA ALA A 225 19.06 3.96 33.32
C ALA A 225 19.60 5.34 32.82
N PRO A 226 18.77 6.39 32.76
CA PRO A 226 19.18 7.70 32.27
C PRO A 226 20.38 8.25 33.02
N LEU A 227 21.33 8.84 32.27
CA LEU A 227 22.54 9.44 32.82
C LEU A 227 22.17 10.61 33.75
N THR A 228 23.00 10.83 34.77
CA THR A 228 22.87 11.94 35.73
C THR A 228 23.74 13.12 35.32
N GLN A 229 23.31 14.34 35.65
CA GLN A 229 24.03 15.58 35.37
C GLN A 229 25.53 15.50 35.76
N PRO A 230 26.47 15.72 34.82
CA PRO A 230 27.91 15.79 35.10
C PRO A 230 28.24 16.90 36.09
N ALA A 231 29.14 16.63 37.04
CA ALA A 231 29.53 17.61 38.06
C ALA A 231 30.14 18.88 37.43
N GLY A 232 29.60 20.05 37.77
CA GLY A 232 30.04 21.35 37.26
C GLY A 232 29.47 21.78 35.90
N SER A 233 28.64 20.94 35.27
CA SER A 233 27.91 21.27 34.03
C SER A 233 26.80 22.32 34.23
N LEU A 234 26.39 22.97 33.15
CA LEU A 234 25.27 23.91 33.10
C LEU A 234 24.02 23.20 32.56
N SER A 235 23.00 22.98 33.41
CA SER A 235 21.74 22.35 33.00
C SER A 235 20.84 23.36 32.29
N VAL A 236 20.38 23.07 31.07
CA VAL A 236 19.52 23.99 30.30
C VAL A 236 18.17 24.28 30.99
N THR A 237 17.68 23.38 31.84
CA THR A 237 16.43 23.59 32.61
C THR A 237 16.62 24.41 33.88
N ALA A 238 17.86 24.68 34.30
CA ALA A 238 18.15 25.45 35.50
C ALA A 238 18.20 26.95 35.20
N PRO A 239 17.97 27.83 36.19
CA PRO A 239 18.25 29.25 36.06
C PRO A 239 19.75 29.50 35.74
N PRO A 240 20.08 30.45 34.84
CA PRO A 240 19.19 31.44 34.23
C PRO A 240 18.45 30.96 32.96
N TYR A 241 18.77 29.78 32.42
CA TYR A 241 18.32 29.34 31.09
C TYR A 241 16.83 28.94 31.06
N ASN A 242 16.39 28.11 32.02
CA ASN A 242 14.99 27.70 32.19
C ASN A 242 14.32 27.11 30.92
N ALA A 243 15.05 26.38 30.07
CA ALA A 243 14.53 25.69 28.89
C ALA A 243 13.40 24.71 29.25
N ASP A 244 12.35 24.65 28.42
CA ASP A 244 11.20 23.76 28.62
C ASP A 244 11.53 22.31 28.19
N PRO A 245 11.53 21.32 29.12
CA PRO A 245 11.75 19.91 28.80
C PRO A 245 10.47 19.17 28.38
N THR A 246 9.37 19.90 28.11
CA THR A 246 8.07 19.33 27.71
C THR A 246 7.69 19.59 26.23
N GLY A 247 8.54 20.27 25.46
CA GLY A 247 8.37 20.50 24.02
C GLY A 247 7.24 21.47 23.66
N LYS A 248 6.76 22.29 24.60
CA LYS A 248 5.58 23.19 24.41
C LYS A 248 5.97 24.63 24.22
N VAL A 249 7.15 25.02 24.69
CA VAL A 249 7.74 26.34 24.50
C VAL A 249 9.08 26.17 23.78
N ASP A 250 9.36 27.04 22.81
CA ASP A 250 10.65 27.08 22.13
C ASP A 250 11.79 27.25 23.16
N ALA A 251 12.72 26.29 23.14
CA ALA A 251 13.89 26.23 23.98
C ALA A 251 15.15 26.73 23.27
N THR A 252 15.12 27.01 21.96
CA THR A 252 16.29 27.38 21.15
C THR A 252 17.15 28.45 21.83
N SER A 253 16.55 29.59 22.21
CA SER A 253 17.29 30.71 22.83
C SER A 253 17.87 30.35 24.21
N ALA A 254 17.17 29.51 24.99
CA ALA A 254 17.63 29.08 26.31
C ALA A 254 18.81 28.09 26.22
N ILE A 255 18.74 27.15 25.27
CA ILE A 255 19.82 26.19 24.99
C ILE A 255 21.02 26.91 24.39
N GLN A 256 20.83 27.85 23.45
CA GLN A 256 21.92 28.63 22.86
C GLN A 256 22.64 29.50 23.90
N GLN A 257 21.92 30.09 24.85
CA GLN A 257 22.56 30.84 25.95
C GLN A 257 23.37 29.91 26.87
N ALA A 258 22.86 28.70 27.17
CA ALA A 258 23.60 27.71 27.96
C ALA A 258 24.87 27.22 27.24
N VAL A 259 24.82 27.02 25.92
CA VAL A 259 25.98 26.69 25.08
C VAL A 259 27.01 27.81 25.08
N SER A 260 26.57 29.06 24.90
CA SER A 260 27.43 30.24 24.89
C SER A 260 28.14 30.42 26.24
N ASP A 261 27.39 30.32 27.33
CA ASP A 261 27.90 30.40 28.70
C ASP A 261 28.85 29.24 29.03
N ALA A 262 28.57 28.03 28.54
CA ALA A 262 29.39 26.85 28.77
C ALA A 262 30.74 26.95 28.05
N SER A 263 30.73 27.33 26.76
CA SER A 263 31.93 27.58 25.97
C SER A 263 32.82 28.64 26.63
N ALA A 264 32.25 29.78 27.01
CA ALA A 264 32.95 30.87 27.69
C ALA A 264 33.51 30.50 29.08
N GLN A 265 32.98 29.45 29.73
CA GLN A 265 33.42 28.96 31.04
C GLN A 265 34.28 27.68 30.98
N GLY A 266 34.50 27.09 29.80
CA GLY A 266 35.14 25.78 29.67
C GLY A 266 34.35 24.65 30.35
N LYS A 267 33.01 24.68 30.23
CA LYS A 267 32.08 23.75 30.88
C LYS A 267 31.31 22.89 29.87
N THR A 268 30.69 21.85 30.40
CA THR A 268 29.70 21.01 29.71
C THR A 268 28.30 21.62 29.82
N VAL A 269 27.54 21.65 28.73
CA VAL A 269 26.08 21.79 28.71
C VAL A 269 25.45 20.44 29.03
N TRP A 270 24.51 20.45 29.97
CA TRP A 270 23.69 19.29 30.31
C TRP A 270 22.26 19.49 29.79
N LEU A 271 21.79 18.51 29.03
CA LEU A 271 20.39 18.35 28.64
C LEU A 271 19.77 17.23 29.52
N PRO A 272 18.93 17.55 30.52
CA PRO A 272 18.18 16.54 31.26
C PRO A 272 17.29 15.66 30.37
N ARG A 273 16.70 14.62 30.98
CA ARG A 273 15.57 13.90 30.37
C ARG A 273 14.46 14.90 30.04
N GLY A 274 13.98 14.90 28.79
CA GLY A 274 12.96 15.81 28.29
C GLY A 274 12.94 15.86 26.77
N THR A 275 11.86 16.44 26.24
CA THR A 275 11.74 16.80 24.83
C THR A 275 11.83 18.32 24.75
N TYR A 276 12.71 18.85 23.91
CA TYR A 276 12.98 20.28 23.80
C TYR A 276 12.61 20.74 22.39
N LEU A 277 11.67 21.69 22.29
CA LEU A 277 11.32 22.32 21.02
C LEU A 277 12.46 23.25 20.61
N VAL A 278 13.00 23.06 19.40
CA VAL A 278 14.11 23.83 18.84
C VAL A 278 13.77 24.17 17.39
N THR A 279 13.67 25.45 17.05
CA THR A 279 13.15 25.91 15.73
C THR A 279 14.17 26.66 14.87
N SER A 280 15.41 26.75 15.33
CA SER A 280 16.60 27.06 14.52
C SER A 280 17.83 26.43 15.18
N HIS A 281 18.93 26.32 14.43
CA HIS A 281 20.14 25.63 14.89
C HIS A 281 20.73 26.17 16.21
N ILE A 282 21.22 25.23 17.01
CA ILE A 282 22.08 25.50 18.16
C ILE A 282 23.54 25.52 17.68
N LEU A 283 24.15 26.71 17.64
CA LEU A 283 25.53 26.91 17.23
C LEU A 283 26.51 26.55 18.37
N VAL A 284 27.44 25.62 18.08
CA VAL A 284 28.41 25.05 19.02
C VAL A 284 29.86 25.34 18.59
N ASP A 285 30.69 25.75 19.53
CA ASP A 285 32.14 25.96 19.38
C ASP A 285 32.81 25.84 20.75
N ASN A 286 33.93 25.11 20.84
CA ASN A 286 34.72 24.87 22.06
C ASN A 286 33.85 24.47 23.28
N VAL A 287 32.99 23.45 23.12
CA VAL A 287 31.96 23.10 24.11
C VAL A 287 31.63 21.61 24.09
N THR A 288 31.41 21.02 25.27
CA THR A 288 30.76 19.70 25.41
C THR A 288 29.26 19.89 25.63
N MET A 289 28.42 19.15 24.92
CA MET A 289 26.96 19.14 25.09
C MET A 289 26.50 17.68 25.17
N THR A 290 25.92 17.29 26.31
CA THR A 290 25.50 15.90 26.54
C THR A 290 24.11 15.80 27.16
N GLY A 291 23.35 14.80 26.70
CA GLY A 291 22.04 14.45 27.25
C GLY A 291 22.05 13.27 28.20
N ALA A 292 20.85 12.84 28.61
CA ALA A 292 20.63 11.71 29.51
C ALA A 292 20.70 10.32 28.83
N GLY A 293 20.92 10.27 27.52
CA GLY A 293 20.77 9.12 26.63
C GLY A 293 19.76 9.44 25.51
N PRO A 294 19.92 8.91 24.28
CA PRO A 294 19.02 9.24 23.16
C PRO A 294 17.56 8.90 23.49
N TRP A 295 17.30 7.73 24.07
CA TRP A 295 16.00 7.29 24.63
C TRP A 295 15.34 8.20 25.69
N TYR A 296 15.99 9.32 26.07
CA TYR A 296 15.61 10.15 27.21
C TYR A 296 15.67 11.66 26.96
N THR A 297 16.54 12.12 26.07
CA THR A 297 16.75 13.54 25.78
C THR A 297 16.60 13.75 24.28
N VAL A 298 15.53 14.45 23.90
CA VAL A 298 15.14 14.68 22.50
C VAL A 298 15.19 16.17 22.19
N LEU A 299 15.84 16.56 21.11
CA LEU A 299 15.65 17.86 20.46
C LEU A 299 14.69 17.66 19.27
N THR A 300 13.65 18.47 19.12
CA THR A 300 12.71 18.35 17.99
C THR A 300 12.20 19.69 17.51
N GLY A 301 11.83 19.81 16.23
CA GLY A 301 11.15 20.98 15.70
C GLY A 301 11.06 21.01 14.18
N ALA A 302 10.31 21.98 13.67
CA ALA A 302 10.13 22.26 12.24
C ALA A 302 10.64 23.67 11.91
N PRO A 303 11.03 23.95 10.64
CA PRO A 303 11.42 25.29 10.20
C PRO A 303 10.33 26.34 10.43
N VAL A 304 10.72 27.54 10.90
CA VAL A 304 9.81 28.68 11.06
C VAL A 304 9.55 29.36 9.71
N GLY A 305 8.74 28.70 8.87
CA GLY A 305 8.47 29.11 7.49
C GLY A 305 9.60 28.75 6.51
N SER A 306 9.45 29.17 5.25
CA SER A 306 10.28 28.78 4.09
C SER A 306 11.78 29.12 4.15
N ASN A 307 12.21 29.81 5.21
CA ASN A 307 13.58 30.31 5.39
C ASN A 307 14.12 29.97 6.79
N GLY A 308 13.41 29.14 7.57
CA GLY A 308 13.95 28.56 8.80
C GLY A 308 14.86 27.36 8.48
N THR A 309 15.47 26.78 9.52
CA THR A 309 16.36 25.60 9.39
C THR A 309 16.00 24.46 10.35
N GLY A 310 14.81 24.52 10.96
CA GLY A 310 14.31 23.49 11.87
C GLY A 310 15.18 23.25 13.11
N VAL A 311 15.19 22.00 13.57
CA VAL A 311 16.06 21.54 14.66
C VAL A 311 17.41 21.08 14.11
N GLY A 312 18.50 21.51 14.74
CA GLY A 312 19.84 21.00 14.45
C GLY A 312 20.89 21.51 15.43
N VAL A 313 22.05 20.84 15.48
CA VAL A 313 23.21 21.27 16.28
C VAL A 313 24.41 21.47 15.36
N TYR A 314 24.90 22.70 15.22
CA TYR A 314 25.77 23.10 14.11
C TYR A 314 27.08 23.75 14.57
N GLY A 315 28.17 23.42 13.90
CA GLY A 315 29.35 24.27 13.86
C GLY A 315 29.10 25.55 13.06
N TYR A 316 30.06 26.49 13.05
CA TYR A 316 29.99 27.65 12.17
C TYR A 316 30.04 27.25 10.69
N ASP A 317 29.44 28.06 9.83
CA ASP A 317 29.45 27.89 8.39
C ASP A 317 30.89 27.99 7.84
N ALA A 318 31.27 27.07 6.95
CA ALA A 318 32.57 27.07 6.31
C ALA A 318 32.80 28.33 5.45
N TYR A 319 31.74 28.86 4.83
CA TYR A 319 31.78 30.04 3.96
C TYR A 319 31.94 31.35 4.75
N ASP A 320 31.60 31.37 6.05
CA ASP A 320 31.86 32.50 6.96
C ASP A 320 33.36 32.67 7.31
N GLY A 321 34.21 31.70 6.94
CA GLY A 321 35.64 31.71 7.23
C GLY A 321 35.98 31.46 8.70
N ARG A 322 35.03 30.93 9.49
CA ARG A 322 35.21 30.52 10.88
C ARG A 322 34.95 29.02 11.03
N THR A 323 35.94 28.29 11.54
CA THR A 323 35.84 26.86 11.81
C THR A 323 35.52 26.62 13.30
N SER A 324 34.37 26.04 13.68
CA SER A 324 34.20 25.60 15.08
C SER A 324 35.18 24.49 15.41
N SER A 325 35.70 24.47 16.64
CA SER A 325 36.68 23.48 17.09
C SER A 325 36.40 22.94 18.48
N ASN A 326 36.95 21.76 18.80
CA ASN A 326 36.90 21.15 20.13
C ASN A 326 35.47 20.93 20.67
N VAL A 327 34.52 20.61 19.79
CA VAL A 327 33.13 20.31 20.18
C VAL A 327 33.01 18.84 20.59
N THR A 328 32.15 18.53 21.56
CA THR A 328 31.80 17.15 21.92
C THR A 328 30.31 17.01 22.13
N LEU A 329 29.61 16.31 21.22
CA LEU A 329 28.16 16.08 21.26
C LEU A 329 27.89 14.62 21.64
N SER A 330 27.01 14.34 22.61
CA SER A 330 26.68 12.95 22.94
C SER A 330 25.38 12.71 23.72
N ASN A 331 24.86 11.48 23.65
CA ASN A 331 23.78 10.98 24.53
C ASN A 331 22.44 11.75 24.42
N PHE A 332 22.04 12.18 23.22
CA PHE A 332 20.71 12.76 22.95
C PHE A 332 20.22 12.36 21.55
N ALA A 333 18.93 12.51 21.30
CA ALA A 333 18.29 12.31 20.00
C ALA A 333 17.93 13.66 19.34
N ILE A 334 17.84 13.65 18.02
CA ILE A 334 17.32 14.75 17.19
C ILE A 334 16.20 14.20 16.32
N GLU A 335 14.96 14.54 16.65
CA GLU A 335 13.76 14.15 15.91
C GLU A 335 13.27 15.35 15.09
N GLY A 336 13.60 15.35 13.80
CA GLY A 336 13.13 16.35 12.86
C GLY A 336 11.61 16.27 12.63
N GLN A 337 11.10 17.11 11.73
CA GLN A 337 9.70 17.06 11.29
C GLN A 337 9.58 17.23 9.77
N ILE A 338 10.66 16.91 9.04
CA ILE A 338 10.76 17.07 7.60
C ILE A 338 10.04 15.91 6.93
N THR A 339 9.25 16.19 5.89
CA THR A 339 8.43 15.20 5.17
C THR A 339 8.73 15.15 3.67
N ASN A 340 9.70 15.96 3.20
CA ASN A 340 10.17 15.97 1.83
C ASN A 340 11.59 16.54 1.77
N ARG A 341 12.37 16.14 0.78
CA ARG A 341 13.71 16.70 0.53
C ARG A 341 13.58 18.07 -0.14
N VAL A 342 14.38 19.03 0.31
CA VAL A 342 14.52 20.36 -0.30
C VAL A 342 15.98 20.77 -0.21
N ASP A 343 16.74 20.57 -1.29
CA ASP A 343 18.21 20.51 -1.19
C ASP A 343 18.91 21.78 -0.67
N CYS A 344 18.38 23.00 -0.90
CA CYS A 344 19.01 24.22 -0.37
C CYS A 344 18.71 24.52 1.11
N LEU A 345 17.73 23.84 1.72
CA LEU A 345 17.46 24.01 3.14
C LEU A 345 18.49 23.22 3.96
N GLN A 346 19.00 23.85 5.00
CA GLN A 346 19.97 23.27 5.93
C GLN A 346 19.23 22.51 7.06
N ASP A 347 18.19 21.75 6.72
CA ASP A 347 17.35 21.00 7.66
C ASP A 347 18.01 19.66 8.06
N ASN A 348 19.28 19.69 8.46
CA ASN A 348 20.07 18.51 8.82
C ASN A 348 20.19 18.39 10.34
N GLY A 349 20.32 17.17 10.89
CA GLY A 349 20.39 17.00 12.34
C GLY A 349 21.65 17.62 12.97
N ILE A 350 22.81 17.44 12.32
CA ILE A 350 24.08 18.05 12.69
C ILE A 350 24.78 18.58 11.43
N GLY A 351 25.49 19.70 11.52
CA GLY A 351 26.31 20.15 10.39
C GLY A 351 27.28 21.30 10.64
N GLY A 352 27.74 21.90 9.54
CA GLY A 352 28.76 22.95 9.54
C GLY A 352 30.17 22.43 9.87
N THR A 353 31.08 23.33 10.23
CA THR A 353 32.48 22.97 10.52
C THR A 353 32.66 22.41 11.93
N LEU A 354 33.19 21.18 12.11
CA LEU A 354 33.49 20.60 13.44
C LEU A 354 34.92 20.02 13.52
N ASN A 355 35.91 20.90 13.57
CA ASN A 355 37.34 20.54 13.61
C ASN A 355 37.76 19.99 15.00
N ASN A 356 38.61 18.96 15.04
CA ASN A 356 39.07 18.25 16.25
C ASN A 356 37.94 17.91 17.24
N SER A 357 36.78 17.51 16.72
CA SER A 357 35.53 17.36 17.47
C SER A 357 35.07 15.89 17.54
N THR A 358 34.13 15.60 18.43
CA THR A 358 33.60 14.23 18.61
C THR A 358 32.09 14.21 18.75
N ILE A 359 31.44 13.25 18.11
CA ILE A 359 30.00 12.99 18.13
C ILE A 359 29.81 11.53 18.52
N SER A 360 29.05 11.22 19.57
CA SER A 360 28.85 9.82 19.96
C SER A 360 27.54 9.51 20.68
N ASN A 361 26.97 8.31 20.42
CA ASN A 361 25.70 7.87 21.00
C ASN A 361 24.57 8.92 20.81
N ILE A 362 24.40 9.36 19.56
CA ILE A 362 23.31 10.23 19.11
C ILE A 362 22.40 9.44 18.16
N TRP A 363 21.10 9.72 18.23
CA TRP A 363 20.08 9.23 17.30
C TRP A 363 19.55 10.41 16.48
N ILE A 364 19.37 10.26 15.17
CA ILE A 364 18.78 11.30 14.30
C ILE A 364 17.70 10.65 13.42
N GLU A 365 16.49 11.22 13.45
CA GLU A 365 15.32 10.79 12.69
C GLU A 365 14.64 12.00 11.99
N HIS A 366 13.97 11.78 10.86
CA HIS A 366 13.08 12.76 10.19
C HIS A 366 13.68 14.13 9.84
N THR A 367 14.99 14.19 9.56
CA THR A 367 15.69 15.35 8.99
C THR A 367 15.92 15.18 7.47
N LYS A 368 16.38 16.23 6.77
CA LYS A 368 16.82 16.11 5.37
C LYS A 368 18.02 15.19 5.29
N VAL A 369 19.11 15.57 5.96
CA VAL A 369 20.34 14.76 6.11
C VAL A 369 20.54 14.46 7.59
N GLY A 370 21.10 13.29 7.92
CA GLY A 370 21.48 12.97 9.30
C GLY A 370 22.58 13.91 9.80
N MET A 371 23.75 13.89 9.15
CA MET A 371 24.84 14.84 9.43
C MET A 371 25.57 15.33 8.15
N TRP A 372 25.66 16.65 7.92
CA TRP A 372 26.33 17.23 6.74
C TRP A 372 27.47 18.17 7.14
N PHE A 373 28.71 17.81 6.81
CA PHE A 373 29.90 18.56 7.24
C PHE A 373 30.64 19.22 6.09
N ASP A 374 30.51 20.54 5.98
CA ASP A 374 31.34 21.36 5.11
C ASP A 374 32.72 21.64 5.74
N GLY A 375 33.77 21.23 5.04
CA GLY A 375 35.15 21.62 5.35
C GLY A 375 35.54 23.00 4.78
N PRO A 376 36.80 23.44 5.00
CA PRO A 376 37.92 22.64 5.49
C PRO A 376 37.86 22.37 7.00
N LEU A 377 37.97 21.09 7.39
CA LEU A 377 38.07 20.66 8.78
C LEU A 377 38.95 19.40 8.90
N SER A 378 39.49 19.14 10.10
CA SER A 378 40.29 17.94 10.36
C SER A 378 39.92 17.26 11.68
N GLY A 379 40.05 15.93 11.74
CA GLY A 379 40.00 15.16 12.99
C GLY A 379 38.63 15.05 13.66
N LEU A 380 37.54 15.13 12.89
CA LEU A 380 36.18 14.85 13.36
C LEU A 380 36.00 13.34 13.58
N LYS A 381 35.38 12.95 14.71
CA LYS A 381 35.14 11.55 15.06
C LYS A 381 33.67 11.32 15.41
N ILE A 382 33.00 10.49 14.63
CA ILE A 382 31.60 10.12 14.82
C ILE A 382 31.55 8.64 15.19
N THR A 383 30.92 8.28 16.31
CA THR A 383 30.91 6.87 16.72
C THR A 383 29.69 6.41 17.51
N GLY A 384 29.20 5.19 17.22
CA GLY A 384 28.08 4.59 17.95
C GLY A 384 26.76 5.34 17.78
N CYS A 385 26.55 5.99 16.63
CA CYS A 385 25.34 6.76 16.35
C CYS A 385 24.29 5.92 15.60
N ARG A 386 23.06 6.43 15.56
CA ARG A 386 21.93 5.87 14.80
C ARG A 386 21.36 6.98 13.93
N ILE A 387 21.10 6.69 12.67
CA ILE A 387 20.46 7.61 11.73
C ILE A 387 19.48 6.80 10.91
N ASP A 388 18.21 7.16 10.94
CA ASP A 388 17.21 6.47 10.14
C ASP A 388 16.09 7.41 9.71
N SER A 389 15.32 7.00 8.70
CA SER A 389 14.16 7.76 8.22
C SER A 389 14.50 9.22 7.83
N VAL A 390 15.67 9.43 7.19
CA VAL A 390 16.13 10.73 6.65
C VAL A 390 16.04 10.77 5.13
N LEU A 391 15.77 11.95 4.57
CA LEU A 391 15.23 12.12 3.21
C LEU A 391 16.28 12.35 2.11
N ALA A 392 17.54 12.45 2.51
CA ALA A 392 18.75 12.46 1.71
C ALA A 392 19.82 11.64 2.46
N ASP A 393 21.08 12.10 2.50
CA ASP A 393 22.22 11.37 3.06
C ASP A 393 22.07 10.99 4.55
N GLY A 394 22.69 9.88 4.95
CA GLY A 394 22.92 9.58 6.37
C GLY A 394 24.02 10.47 6.97
N ILE A 395 25.25 10.38 6.45
CA ILE A 395 26.35 11.29 6.79
C ILE A 395 27.13 11.66 5.53
N ASN A 396 27.32 12.96 5.27
CA ASN A 396 28.21 13.46 4.21
C ASN A 396 29.41 14.23 4.78
N PHE A 397 30.61 13.85 4.34
CA PHE A 397 31.84 14.63 4.50
C PHE A 397 32.11 15.40 3.20
N HIS A 398 31.88 16.71 3.21
CA HIS A 398 31.90 17.56 2.01
C HIS A 398 33.06 18.57 2.07
N ARG A 399 33.81 18.72 0.97
CA ARG A 399 34.80 19.80 0.74
C ARG A 399 35.99 19.84 1.74
N ASN A 400 36.96 18.95 1.56
CA ASN A 400 38.21 18.91 2.33
C ASN A 400 38.01 18.65 3.83
N VAL A 401 37.14 17.70 4.16
CA VAL A 401 37.17 17.01 5.45
C VAL A 401 38.38 16.08 5.48
N THR A 402 39.19 16.11 6.54
CA THR A 402 40.45 15.34 6.58
C THR A 402 40.69 14.61 7.89
N ASN A 403 41.42 13.48 7.83
CA ASN A 403 41.83 12.68 9.00
C ASN A 403 40.67 12.35 9.97
N SER A 404 39.46 12.20 9.42
CA SER A 404 38.18 12.10 10.14
C SER A 404 37.52 10.74 9.94
N SER A 405 36.64 10.34 10.86
CA SER A 405 36.13 8.96 10.88
C SER A 405 34.68 8.82 11.34
N VAL A 406 33.95 7.89 10.72
CA VAL A 406 32.64 7.37 11.17
C VAL A 406 32.80 5.91 11.52
N THR A 407 32.45 5.51 12.75
CA THR A 407 32.65 4.12 13.22
C THR A 407 31.56 3.58 14.14
N GLN A 408 31.23 2.29 14.04
CA GLN A 408 30.18 1.66 14.88
C GLN A 408 28.80 2.33 14.75
N THR A 409 28.56 3.10 13.68
CA THR A 409 27.29 3.79 13.41
C THR A 409 26.38 2.90 12.59
N ILE A 410 25.07 2.98 12.83
CA ILE A 410 24.04 2.42 11.94
C ILE A 410 23.31 3.53 11.18
N VAL A 411 23.05 3.28 9.90
CA VAL A 411 22.28 4.12 8.99
C VAL A 411 21.20 3.26 8.32
N ARG A 412 19.91 3.61 8.41
CA ARG A 412 18.80 2.81 7.84
C ARG A 412 17.79 3.65 7.05
N GLY A 413 17.40 3.21 5.85
CA GLY A 413 16.26 3.78 5.12
C GLY A 413 16.48 5.16 4.48
N THR A 414 17.72 5.56 4.16
CA THR A 414 18.03 6.91 3.65
C THR A 414 17.44 7.22 2.26
N GLY A 415 17.15 8.50 2.02
CA GLY A 415 16.67 9.04 0.75
C GLY A 415 17.78 9.51 -0.22
N ASP A 416 19.04 9.28 0.13
CA ASP A 416 20.26 9.36 -0.69
C ASP A 416 21.35 8.50 0.00
N ASP A 417 22.64 8.70 -0.31
CA ASP A 417 23.79 7.94 0.21
C ASP A 417 23.77 7.71 1.73
N GLY A 418 23.93 6.45 2.15
CA GLY A 418 24.03 6.13 3.58
C GLY A 418 25.22 6.77 4.28
N LEU A 419 26.41 6.69 3.67
CA LEU A 419 27.64 7.39 4.11
C LEU A 419 28.42 7.89 2.89
N ALA A 420 28.62 9.20 2.75
CA ALA A 420 29.28 9.83 1.60
C ALA A 420 30.54 10.62 2.00
N MET A 421 31.55 10.60 1.12
CA MET A 421 32.64 11.58 1.10
C MET A 421 32.61 12.31 -0.25
N TRP A 422 32.23 13.58 -0.28
CA TRP A 422 32.14 14.36 -1.51
C TRP A 422 33.22 15.46 -1.59
N SER A 423 34.27 15.16 -2.37
CA SER A 423 35.44 16.02 -2.52
C SER A 423 35.25 17.16 -3.52
N ALA A 424 34.12 17.87 -3.43
CA ALA A 424 33.93 19.13 -4.15
C ALA A 424 35.03 20.15 -3.81
N THR A 425 35.44 20.94 -4.81
CA THR A 425 36.60 21.86 -4.71
C THR A 425 36.21 23.34 -4.70
N ASP A 426 34.93 23.68 -4.55
CA ASP A 426 34.49 25.08 -4.53
C ASP A 426 35.10 25.82 -3.34
N ASN A 427 35.89 26.86 -3.64
CA ASN A 427 36.56 27.72 -2.66
C ASN A 427 37.54 26.99 -1.70
N VAL A 428 37.88 25.72 -1.95
CA VAL A 428 38.83 24.92 -1.15
C VAL A 428 39.98 24.37 -2.02
N PRO A 429 41.15 24.01 -1.45
CA PRO A 429 42.23 23.38 -2.21
C PRO A 429 41.80 22.09 -2.90
N ALA A 430 42.17 21.88 -4.18
CA ALA A 430 41.79 20.70 -4.97
C ALA A 430 42.49 19.37 -4.57
N THR A 431 42.77 19.17 -3.28
CA THR A 431 43.21 17.90 -2.69
C THR A 431 42.04 16.98 -2.36
N GLY A 432 40.84 17.54 -2.16
CA GLY A 432 39.67 16.80 -1.71
C GLY A 432 39.77 16.33 -0.26
N ASP A 433 38.78 15.54 0.13
CA ASP A 433 38.72 14.86 1.41
C ASP A 433 39.87 13.86 1.50
N SER A 434 40.58 13.84 2.63
CA SER A 434 41.89 13.16 2.71
C SER A 434 42.09 12.35 3.99
N ASN A 435 42.55 11.11 3.86
CA ASN A 435 42.82 10.17 4.96
C ASN A 435 41.60 9.91 5.87
N ASN A 436 40.39 9.91 5.32
CA ASN A 436 39.17 9.63 6.09
C ASN A 436 38.83 8.13 6.12
N THR A 437 38.06 7.72 7.11
CA THR A 437 37.73 6.31 7.36
C THR A 437 36.27 6.11 7.76
N PHE A 438 35.53 5.32 6.99
CA PHE A 438 34.26 4.72 7.41
C PHE A 438 34.52 3.26 7.80
N ASP A 439 34.56 2.98 9.11
CA ASP A 439 35.02 1.68 9.64
C ASP A 439 34.03 1.01 10.62
N HIS A 440 33.67 -0.25 10.37
CA HIS A 440 32.68 -1.01 11.16
C HIS A 440 31.32 -0.29 11.30
N ASN A 441 30.72 0.15 10.19
CA ASN A 441 29.35 0.70 10.18
C ASN A 441 28.36 -0.30 9.56
N THR A 442 27.07 -0.12 9.83
CA THR A 442 25.99 -0.85 9.17
C THR A 442 25.15 0.15 8.37
N VAL A 443 24.98 -0.09 7.07
CA VAL A 443 24.08 0.69 6.20
C VAL A 443 23.03 -0.23 5.60
N GLN A 444 21.75 0.11 5.78
CA GLN A 444 20.61 -0.74 5.46
C GLN A 444 19.54 -0.01 4.64
N SER A 445 19.19 -0.59 3.50
CA SER A 445 18.09 -0.18 2.61
C SER A 445 18.03 1.31 2.28
N PRO A 446 19.13 1.94 1.81
CA PRO A 446 19.03 3.25 1.14
C PRO A 446 18.16 3.11 -0.10
N TYR A 447 17.21 4.01 -0.31
CA TYR A 447 16.37 3.96 -1.50
C TYR A 447 17.11 4.53 -2.72
N LEU A 448 17.58 5.78 -2.61
CA LEU A 448 18.34 6.46 -3.65
C LEU A 448 19.85 6.28 -3.39
N ALA A 449 20.63 6.34 -4.47
CA ALA A 449 22.09 6.29 -4.47
C ALA A 449 22.63 5.04 -3.75
N ASN A 450 23.65 5.20 -2.90
CA ASN A 450 24.48 4.10 -2.45
C ASN A 450 24.34 3.79 -0.95
N GLY A 451 24.89 2.65 -0.55
CA GLY A 451 25.16 2.41 0.87
C GLY A 451 26.32 3.25 1.37
N ILE A 452 27.44 3.23 0.64
CA ILE A 452 28.61 4.05 0.93
C ILE A 452 29.19 4.60 -0.38
N ALA A 453 29.51 5.89 -0.42
CA ALA A 453 30.12 6.54 -1.59
C ALA A 453 31.41 7.31 -1.22
N ILE A 454 32.38 7.29 -2.13
CA ILE A 454 33.52 8.20 -2.14
C ILE A 454 33.59 8.84 -3.53
N TYR A 455 33.28 10.13 -3.59
CA TYR A 455 33.41 10.96 -4.79
C TYR A 455 34.76 11.67 -4.76
N GLY A 456 35.79 11.05 -5.36
CA GLY A 456 37.14 11.58 -5.47
C GLY A 456 37.97 11.56 -4.17
N GLY A 457 38.86 12.56 -4.03
CA GLY A 457 39.69 12.74 -2.83
C GLY A 457 40.93 11.84 -2.75
N ASN A 458 41.54 11.74 -1.57
CA ASN A 458 42.93 11.29 -1.42
C ASN A 458 43.16 10.34 -0.24
N GLY A 459 43.40 9.06 -0.51
CA GLY A 459 43.76 8.08 0.52
C GLY A 459 42.63 7.73 1.50
N ASN A 460 41.37 7.83 1.04
CA ASN A 460 40.19 7.53 1.86
C ASN A 460 39.92 6.01 1.95
N SER A 461 39.15 5.61 2.97
CA SER A 461 38.97 4.20 3.33
C SER A 461 37.55 3.86 3.79
N VAL A 462 37.09 2.70 3.33
CA VAL A 462 35.84 2.02 3.74
C VAL A 462 36.26 0.63 4.21
N THR A 463 36.06 0.29 5.49
CA THR A 463 36.53 -0.99 6.03
C THR A 463 35.59 -1.67 7.03
N ASN A 464 35.51 -3.00 6.99
CA ASN A 464 34.74 -3.82 7.93
C ASN A 464 33.23 -3.48 8.01
N ASN A 465 32.63 -2.78 7.02
CA ASN A 465 31.24 -2.36 7.05
C ASN A 465 30.28 -3.47 6.57
N LEU A 466 29.03 -3.43 7.03
CA LEU A 466 27.92 -4.18 6.46
C LEU A 466 27.06 -3.22 5.63
N VAL A 467 26.93 -3.46 4.34
CA VAL A 467 26.11 -2.67 3.43
C VAL A 467 25.05 -3.55 2.80
N THR A 468 23.80 -3.13 2.84
CA THR A 468 22.68 -3.92 2.30
C THR A 468 21.59 -3.03 1.72
N GLY A 469 20.95 -3.49 0.66
CA GLY A 469 19.63 -3.00 0.28
C GLY A 469 19.55 -1.75 -0.61
N SER A 470 20.63 -1.27 -1.23
CA SER A 470 20.55 -0.15 -2.19
C SER A 470 19.68 -0.47 -3.40
N GLN A 471 18.87 0.49 -3.87
CA GLN A 471 17.83 0.27 -4.90
C GLN A 471 18.02 1.11 -6.17
N TYR A 472 18.01 2.44 -6.05
CA TYR A 472 17.73 3.32 -7.18
C TYR A 472 18.84 4.36 -7.38
N ARG A 473 19.34 4.48 -8.61
CA ARG A 473 20.48 5.35 -9.00
C ARG A 473 21.83 5.10 -8.31
N GLY A 474 22.01 4.00 -7.57
CA GLY A 474 23.32 3.64 -7.03
C GLY A 474 23.48 2.16 -6.64
N GLY A 475 24.67 1.83 -6.12
CA GLY A 475 25.12 0.49 -5.76
C GLY A 475 25.30 0.28 -4.25
N GLY A 476 26.04 -0.76 -3.85
CA GLY A 476 26.38 -0.97 -2.44
C GLY A 476 27.46 0.01 -1.98
N ILE A 477 28.68 -0.16 -2.49
CA ILE A 477 29.80 0.74 -2.28
C ILE A 477 30.21 1.34 -3.63
N MET A 478 30.36 2.66 -3.72
CA MET A 478 30.67 3.38 -4.96
C MET A 478 31.94 4.22 -4.81
N ILE A 479 32.84 4.11 -5.79
CA ILE A 479 34.11 4.82 -5.88
C ILE A 479 34.07 5.63 -7.18
N ASP A 480 33.85 6.92 -7.06
CA ASP A 480 33.24 7.73 -8.13
C ASP A 480 34.09 8.97 -8.47
N TYR A 481 34.19 9.28 -9.76
CA TYR A 481 34.79 10.51 -10.26
C TYR A 481 33.89 11.21 -11.30
N GLU A 482 32.73 11.67 -10.85
CA GLU A 482 31.81 12.60 -11.53
C GLU A 482 31.92 14.05 -10.98
N ASP A 483 31.51 15.02 -11.80
CA ASP A 483 31.39 16.45 -11.47
C ASP A 483 29.89 16.81 -11.45
N PHE A 484 29.30 16.86 -10.25
CA PHE A 484 27.88 17.15 -10.04
C PHE A 484 27.53 18.65 -10.20
N GLY A 485 28.27 19.37 -11.05
CA GLY A 485 28.20 20.82 -11.23
C GLY A 485 29.12 21.62 -10.29
N ASN A 486 29.76 20.94 -9.34
CA ASN A 486 30.87 21.44 -8.53
C ASN A 486 32.07 20.51 -8.74
N ALA A 487 33.16 21.05 -9.31
CA ALA A 487 34.32 20.26 -9.69
C ALA A 487 34.89 19.40 -8.55
N THR A 488 34.83 18.08 -8.71
CA THR A 488 35.31 17.07 -7.75
C THR A 488 36.83 16.92 -7.84
N ALA A 489 37.52 16.77 -6.70
CA ALA A 489 38.96 16.52 -6.65
C ALA A 489 39.28 15.11 -7.18
N PRO A 490 40.19 14.95 -8.16
CA PRO A 490 40.50 13.64 -8.73
C PRO A 490 41.16 12.72 -7.69
N PHE A 491 40.90 11.41 -7.81
CA PHE A 491 41.48 10.43 -6.91
C PHE A 491 43.01 10.50 -6.82
N ALA A 492 43.52 10.49 -5.58
CA ALA A 492 44.94 10.45 -5.27
C ALA A 492 45.25 9.45 -4.14
N GLY A 493 46.55 9.13 -3.98
CA GLY A 493 47.01 8.20 -2.94
C GLY A 493 46.55 6.76 -3.18
N THR A 494 45.93 6.14 -2.19
CA THR A 494 45.37 4.78 -2.29
C THR A 494 44.03 4.70 -1.60
N THR A 495 42.95 4.59 -2.38
CA THR A 495 41.60 4.37 -1.87
C THR A 495 41.44 2.89 -1.51
N THR A 496 40.88 2.60 -0.34
CA THR A 496 40.80 1.21 0.20
C THR A 496 39.37 0.82 0.53
N VAL A 497 38.94 -0.34 0.02
CA VAL A 497 37.72 -1.06 0.42
C VAL A 497 38.17 -2.42 0.97
N SER A 498 37.91 -2.74 2.24
CA SER A 498 38.37 -4.02 2.78
C SER A 498 37.62 -4.58 3.98
N ASN A 499 37.41 -5.91 3.96
CA ASN A 499 36.64 -6.69 4.94
C ASN A 499 35.13 -6.33 4.98
N ASP A 500 34.64 -5.57 4.01
CA ASP A 500 33.23 -5.18 3.94
C ASP A 500 32.36 -6.32 3.40
N THR A 501 31.12 -6.41 3.90
CA THR A 501 30.09 -7.31 3.36
C THR A 501 29.03 -6.48 2.65
N ILE A 502 28.81 -6.74 1.36
CA ILE A 502 27.80 -6.07 0.55
C ILE A 502 26.74 -7.09 0.13
N ARG A 503 25.47 -6.89 0.51
CA ARG A 503 24.40 -7.86 0.21
C ARG A 503 23.14 -7.25 -0.40
N GLN A 504 22.37 -8.07 -1.12
CA GLN A 504 21.01 -7.74 -1.59
C GLN A 504 20.90 -6.46 -2.44
N THR A 505 21.95 -6.07 -3.17
CA THR A 505 21.98 -4.80 -3.93
C THR A 505 21.24 -4.90 -5.26
N ALA A 506 20.46 -3.87 -5.59
CA ALA A 506 19.48 -3.89 -6.67
C ALA A 506 19.58 -2.67 -7.61
N GLY A 507 20.79 -2.13 -7.78
CA GLY A 507 21.01 -0.81 -8.37
C GLY A 507 20.48 -0.65 -9.79
N ILE A 508 19.36 0.07 -9.92
CA ILE A 508 18.69 0.41 -11.18
C ILE A 508 18.76 1.93 -11.38
N GLY A 509 19.25 2.38 -12.54
CA GLY A 509 19.23 3.79 -12.93
C GLY A 509 18.02 4.16 -13.79
N ASP A 510 18.07 5.35 -14.40
CA ASP A 510 16.93 5.87 -15.14
C ASP A 510 16.54 5.02 -16.35
N GLN A 511 15.24 5.03 -16.65
CA GLN A 511 14.58 4.20 -17.67
C GLN A 511 14.74 2.68 -17.50
N GLY A 512 15.36 2.21 -16.41
CA GLY A 512 15.65 0.78 -16.19
C GLY A 512 16.76 0.20 -17.08
N ILE A 513 17.49 1.05 -17.80
CA ILE A 513 18.54 0.64 -18.77
C ILE A 513 19.92 0.62 -18.10
N GLN A 514 20.17 1.55 -17.19
CA GLN A 514 21.39 1.62 -16.40
C GLN A 514 21.27 0.66 -15.21
N GLN A 515 22.31 -0.14 -14.99
CA GLN A 515 22.38 -1.17 -13.95
C GLN A 515 23.75 -1.07 -13.28
N PHE A 516 23.76 -1.05 -11.95
CA PHE A 516 24.94 -0.78 -11.12
C PHE A 516 25.47 -2.04 -10.44
N GLY A 517 26.73 -2.00 -9.98
CA GLY A 517 27.36 -3.09 -9.25
C GLY A 517 27.09 -3.04 -7.74
N ALA A 518 27.31 -4.15 -7.04
CA ALA A 518 27.37 -4.14 -5.57
C ALA A 518 28.56 -3.33 -5.06
N LEU A 519 29.74 -3.50 -5.66
CA LEU A 519 30.87 -2.57 -5.58
C LEU A 519 31.08 -1.93 -6.95
N MET A 520 31.31 -0.63 -7.00
CA MET A 520 31.30 0.12 -8.25
C MET A 520 32.46 1.11 -8.36
N PHE A 521 33.03 1.23 -9.57
CA PHE A 521 33.97 2.26 -9.96
C PHE A 521 33.39 3.04 -11.15
N TRP A 522 33.26 4.36 -11.01
CA TRP A 522 32.65 5.25 -12.01
C TRP A 522 33.66 6.32 -12.43
N ALA A 523 34.04 6.33 -13.70
CA ALA A 523 35.08 7.17 -14.27
C ALA A 523 34.50 8.12 -15.33
N ASP A 524 33.52 8.95 -14.98
CA ASP A 524 32.80 9.78 -15.95
C ASP A 524 33.54 11.09 -16.30
N SER A 525 33.92 11.88 -15.30
CA SER A 525 34.58 13.18 -15.52
C SER A 525 36.08 13.08 -15.86
N GLY A 526 36.63 11.87 -15.86
CA GLY A 526 37.97 11.60 -16.40
C GLY A 526 38.59 10.30 -15.90
N ALA A 527 39.87 10.12 -16.23
CA ALA A 527 40.60 8.89 -15.93
C ALA A 527 40.99 8.77 -14.44
N MET A 528 40.53 7.69 -13.78
CA MET A 528 40.86 7.36 -12.39
C MET A 528 42.29 6.79 -12.30
N ASN A 529 43.28 7.64 -12.04
CA ASN A 529 44.71 7.28 -12.11
C ASN A 529 45.40 6.99 -10.77
N ALA A 530 44.63 6.81 -9.68
CA ALA A 530 45.15 6.47 -8.36
C ALA A 530 45.52 4.98 -8.24
N THR A 531 45.67 4.50 -7.00
CA THR A 531 45.63 3.06 -6.69
C THR A 531 44.36 2.75 -5.91
N PHE A 532 43.68 1.67 -6.27
CA PHE A 532 42.48 1.19 -5.58
C PHE A 532 42.74 -0.22 -5.04
N THR A 533 42.51 -0.43 -3.75
CA THR A 533 42.68 -1.74 -3.11
C THR A 533 41.33 -2.27 -2.67
N VAL A 534 40.98 -3.48 -3.09
CA VAL A 534 39.76 -4.20 -2.72
C VAL A 534 40.18 -5.54 -2.12
N SER A 535 39.95 -5.78 -0.83
CA SER A 535 40.42 -7.02 -0.21
C SER A 535 39.51 -7.61 0.86
N ASN A 536 39.33 -8.93 0.86
CA ASN A 536 38.44 -9.66 1.78
C ASN A 536 36.98 -9.16 1.72
N VAL A 537 36.52 -8.70 0.56
CA VAL A 537 35.14 -8.18 0.39
C VAL A 537 34.22 -9.34 0.02
N GLU A 538 33.14 -9.50 0.79
CA GLU A 538 32.07 -10.47 0.54
C GLU A 538 30.92 -9.79 -0.20
N ILE A 539 30.47 -10.37 -1.32
CA ILE A 539 29.35 -9.87 -2.12
C ILE A 539 28.30 -10.99 -2.25
N ASP A 540 27.14 -10.80 -1.63
CA ASP A 540 26.08 -11.82 -1.51
C ASP A 540 24.75 -11.35 -2.13
N ASN A 541 24.29 -12.08 -3.15
CA ASN A 541 23.04 -11.84 -3.89
C ASN A 541 22.90 -10.39 -4.42
N SER A 542 23.79 -9.99 -5.34
CA SER A 542 23.56 -8.77 -6.14
C SER A 542 22.62 -9.08 -7.31
N GLN A 543 21.72 -8.16 -7.65
CA GLN A 543 20.76 -8.37 -8.74
C GLN A 543 21.42 -8.40 -10.12
N TYR A 544 22.50 -7.62 -10.34
CA TYR A 544 23.14 -7.43 -11.64
C TYR A 544 24.62 -7.83 -11.61
N MET A 545 25.51 -6.87 -11.38
CA MET A 545 26.95 -7.08 -11.30
C MET A 545 27.40 -7.15 -9.84
N ALA A 546 28.31 -8.06 -9.51
CA ALA A 546 29.02 -7.97 -8.25
C ALA A 546 29.97 -6.76 -8.22
N ILE A 547 30.82 -6.60 -9.24
CA ILE A 547 31.71 -5.43 -9.40
C ILE A 547 31.46 -4.74 -10.74
N SER A 548 31.36 -3.41 -10.79
CA SER A 548 31.22 -2.65 -12.04
C SER A 548 32.36 -1.65 -12.27
N PHE A 549 32.81 -1.54 -13.52
CA PHE A 549 33.78 -0.57 -14.00
C PHE A 549 33.19 0.21 -15.17
N ASP A 550 32.74 1.45 -14.91
CA ASP A 550 31.84 2.21 -15.79
C ASP A 550 32.31 3.68 -15.95
N GLY A 551 31.62 4.49 -16.75
CA GLY A 551 31.96 5.90 -17.04
C GLY A 551 32.85 6.12 -18.29
N GLY A 552 33.28 5.06 -18.97
CA GLY A 552 34.01 5.15 -20.25
C GLY A 552 35.50 5.51 -20.17
N ASN A 553 35.93 6.38 -19.24
CA ASN A 553 37.35 6.76 -19.13
C ASN A 553 38.22 5.66 -18.50
N PRO A 554 39.55 5.66 -18.73
CA PRO A 554 40.45 4.66 -18.16
C PRO A 554 40.49 4.64 -16.62
N ILE A 555 40.50 3.44 -16.05
CA ILE A 555 40.70 3.18 -14.61
C ILE A 555 42.03 2.45 -14.43
N SER A 556 42.92 2.99 -13.60
CA SER A 556 44.25 2.41 -13.34
C SER A 556 44.40 1.81 -11.95
N THR A 557 45.15 0.70 -11.91
CA THR A 557 45.61 0.01 -10.70
C THR A 557 44.51 -0.35 -9.68
N VAL A 558 43.51 -1.12 -10.12
CA VAL A 558 42.56 -1.81 -9.23
C VAL A 558 43.14 -3.16 -8.81
N ASN A 559 43.44 -3.32 -7.53
CA ASN A 559 44.03 -4.53 -6.95
C ASN A 559 43.01 -5.26 -6.08
N MET A 560 42.52 -6.41 -6.57
CA MET A 560 41.56 -7.27 -5.88
C MET A 560 42.27 -8.47 -5.23
N ASN A 561 42.07 -8.70 -3.93
CA ASN A 561 42.61 -9.86 -3.24
C ASN A 561 41.63 -10.49 -2.24
N GLY A 562 41.17 -11.71 -2.49
CA GLY A 562 40.25 -12.41 -1.58
C GLY A 562 38.82 -11.87 -1.63
N VAL A 563 38.36 -11.42 -2.80
CA VAL A 563 36.96 -11.01 -2.99
C VAL A 563 36.12 -12.26 -3.27
N ASN A 564 35.05 -12.48 -2.52
CA ASN A 564 34.15 -13.60 -2.72
C ASN A 564 32.77 -13.12 -3.20
N ILE A 565 32.25 -13.75 -4.24
CA ILE A 565 30.99 -13.40 -4.91
C ILE A 565 30.07 -14.63 -4.88
N ASN A 566 28.91 -14.49 -4.24
CA ASN A 566 27.88 -15.51 -4.15
C ASN A 566 26.53 -14.96 -4.65
N GLY A 567 26.20 -15.24 -5.91
CA GLY A 567 24.96 -14.78 -6.55
C GLY A 567 25.08 -13.40 -7.20
N ALA A 568 25.07 -13.39 -8.53
CA ALA A 568 24.95 -12.21 -9.40
C ALA A 568 24.49 -12.64 -10.81
N GLU A 569 24.02 -11.72 -11.66
CA GLU A 569 23.96 -12.01 -13.10
C GLU A 569 25.39 -12.10 -13.68
N PHE A 570 26.31 -11.24 -13.20
CA PHE A 570 27.71 -11.18 -13.62
C PHE A 570 28.68 -10.94 -12.45
N ALA A 571 29.87 -11.53 -12.51
CA ALA A 571 30.94 -11.15 -11.55
C ALA A 571 31.45 -9.72 -11.81
N PHE A 572 31.54 -9.31 -13.08
CA PHE A 572 32.04 -8.00 -13.49
C PHE A 572 31.20 -7.34 -14.60
N SER A 573 31.07 -6.00 -14.61
CA SER A 573 30.94 -5.24 -15.87
C SER A 573 32.23 -4.50 -16.20
N ASN A 574 32.48 -4.33 -17.50
CA ASN A 574 33.51 -3.45 -18.02
C ASN A 574 32.91 -2.60 -19.15
N LYS A 575 32.64 -1.34 -18.83
CA LYS A 575 32.15 -0.27 -19.70
C LYS A 575 33.15 0.91 -19.73
N VAL A 576 34.44 0.61 -19.57
CA VAL A 576 35.55 1.60 -19.64
C VAL A 576 36.56 1.22 -20.73
N SER A 577 37.14 2.25 -21.36
CA SER A 577 38.09 2.09 -22.47
C SER A 577 39.37 1.33 -22.09
N GLN A 578 39.78 1.39 -20.82
CA GLN A 578 40.82 0.52 -20.25
C GLN A 578 40.68 0.40 -18.73
N ILE A 579 40.88 -0.81 -18.21
CA ILE A 579 41.00 -1.13 -16.78
C ILE A 579 42.33 -1.87 -16.57
N THR A 580 43.16 -1.40 -15.63
CA THR A 580 44.45 -2.05 -15.27
C THR A 580 44.55 -2.41 -13.79
N GLY A 581 45.34 -3.43 -13.45
CA GLY A 581 45.55 -3.85 -12.05
C GLY A 581 45.79 -5.35 -11.88
N SER A 582 45.31 -5.92 -10.79
CA SER A 582 45.52 -7.34 -10.46
C SER A 582 44.32 -7.97 -9.72
N ALA A 583 44.17 -9.29 -9.86
CA ALA A 583 43.19 -10.09 -9.12
C ALA A 583 43.84 -11.36 -8.59
N SER A 584 43.70 -11.64 -7.29
CA SER A 584 44.11 -12.91 -6.65
C SER A 584 43.05 -13.38 -5.68
N ASN A 585 42.89 -14.69 -5.53
CA ASN A 585 41.90 -15.30 -4.64
C ASN A 585 40.46 -14.77 -4.84
N VAL A 586 40.12 -14.27 -6.03
CA VAL A 586 38.77 -13.77 -6.33
C VAL A 586 37.89 -14.96 -6.74
N THR A 587 36.92 -15.30 -5.91
CA THR A 587 36.02 -16.45 -6.12
C THR A 587 34.64 -15.96 -6.53
N ALA A 588 34.05 -16.58 -7.56
CA ALA A 588 32.69 -16.31 -7.99
C ALA A 588 31.85 -17.58 -8.06
N SER A 589 30.61 -17.49 -7.60
CA SER A 589 29.66 -18.58 -7.51
C SER A 589 28.23 -18.06 -7.64
N GLY A 590 27.28 -18.92 -8.04
CA GLY A 590 25.89 -18.51 -8.26
C GLY A 590 25.68 -17.52 -9.41
N LEU A 591 26.65 -17.36 -10.33
CA LEU A 591 26.51 -16.50 -11.50
C LEU A 591 25.43 -17.04 -12.45
N THR A 592 24.42 -16.23 -12.79
CA THR A 592 23.28 -16.66 -13.61
C THR A 592 23.44 -16.39 -15.11
N VAL A 593 24.31 -15.44 -15.52
CA VAL A 593 24.54 -15.12 -16.94
C VAL A 593 25.97 -15.41 -17.41
N ALA A 594 26.99 -14.67 -16.95
CA ALA A 594 28.37 -14.86 -17.41
C ALA A 594 29.43 -14.33 -16.41
N SER A 595 30.72 -14.44 -16.78
CA SER A 595 31.80 -13.87 -15.97
C SER A 595 31.88 -12.35 -16.07
N ILE A 596 31.85 -11.81 -17.29
CA ILE A 596 32.00 -10.36 -17.54
C ILE A 596 30.95 -9.87 -18.53
N GLN A 597 30.22 -8.82 -18.17
CA GLN A 597 29.44 -8.02 -19.10
C GLN A 597 30.38 -7.00 -19.76
N SER A 598 30.62 -7.11 -21.07
CA SER A 598 31.36 -6.07 -21.80
C SER A 598 31.10 -6.12 -23.30
N CYS A 599 30.94 -4.93 -23.88
CA CYS A 599 30.94 -4.70 -25.33
C CYS A 599 32.27 -4.13 -25.84
N GLU A 600 33.24 -3.94 -24.95
CA GLU A 600 34.55 -3.38 -25.27
C GLU A 600 35.47 -4.39 -25.95
N SER A 601 36.56 -3.86 -26.54
CA SER A 601 37.66 -4.71 -26.99
C SER A 601 38.20 -5.55 -25.82
N ALA A 602 38.55 -6.82 -26.06
CA ALA A 602 39.15 -7.67 -25.01
C ALA A 602 40.48 -7.12 -24.44
N SER A 603 41.11 -6.18 -25.15
CA SER A 603 42.28 -5.41 -24.73
C SER A 603 42.01 -4.28 -23.71
N SER A 604 40.74 -3.93 -23.47
CA SER A 604 40.36 -3.01 -22.38
C SER A 604 40.57 -3.65 -21.00
N TRP A 605 40.32 -4.97 -20.88
CA TRP A 605 40.50 -5.73 -19.65
C TRP A 605 41.96 -6.15 -19.45
N ASN A 606 42.71 -5.36 -18.67
CA ASN A 606 44.14 -5.60 -18.39
C ASN A 606 44.39 -5.83 -16.88
N ILE A 607 43.53 -6.64 -16.24
CA ILE A 607 43.74 -7.16 -14.89
C ILE A 607 44.64 -8.41 -14.94
N THR A 608 45.76 -8.35 -14.22
CA THR A 608 46.70 -9.48 -14.07
C THR A 608 46.12 -10.54 -13.14
N LEU A 609 45.87 -11.74 -13.66
CA LEU A 609 45.35 -12.87 -12.88
C LEU A 609 46.49 -13.56 -12.10
N GLY A 610 46.45 -13.44 -10.78
CA GLY A 610 47.25 -14.24 -9.84
C GLY A 610 46.62 -15.60 -9.51
N SER A 611 47.11 -16.23 -8.44
CA SER A 611 46.60 -17.50 -7.94
C SER A 611 45.26 -17.38 -7.21
N GLY A 612 44.54 -18.49 -7.09
CA GLY A 612 43.33 -18.61 -6.24
C GLY A 612 42.03 -18.11 -6.89
N ASN A 613 42.09 -17.42 -8.03
CA ASN A 613 40.89 -17.00 -8.76
C ASN A 613 40.10 -18.22 -9.27
N SER A 614 38.78 -18.24 -9.11
CA SER A 614 37.93 -19.33 -9.63
C SER A 614 36.47 -18.92 -9.85
N GLY A 615 35.78 -19.66 -10.72
CA GLY A 615 34.35 -19.44 -11.03
C GLY A 615 34.05 -18.32 -12.03
N TRP A 616 35.04 -17.51 -12.39
CA TRP A 616 34.96 -16.49 -13.44
C TRP A 616 36.18 -16.57 -14.38
N SER A 617 36.08 -16.02 -15.59
CA SER A 617 37.22 -15.85 -16.50
C SER A 617 37.01 -14.70 -17.50
N PRO A 618 38.03 -13.87 -17.79
CA PRO A 618 37.95 -12.81 -18.81
C PRO A 618 37.67 -13.31 -20.25
N SER A 619 37.94 -14.59 -20.55
CA SER A 619 37.57 -15.19 -21.83
C SER A 619 36.07 -15.49 -21.96
N SER A 620 35.31 -15.39 -20.86
CA SER A 620 33.86 -15.59 -20.79
C SER A 620 33.12 -14.24 -20.68
N GLN A 621 33.50 -13.31 -21.55
CA GLN A 621 32.81 -12.02 -21.70
C GLN A 621 31.63 -12.13 -22.68
N VAL A 622 30.54 -11.41 -22.42
CA VAL A 622 29.42 -11.25 -23.37
C VAL A 622 28.97 -9.78 -23.44
N CYS A 623 28.55 -9.37 -24.64
CA CYS A 623 28.00 -8.04 -24.90
C CYS A 623 26.46 -8.11 -24.93
N GLY A 624 25.82 -7.22 -24.19
CA GLY A 624 24.38 -7.13 -24.02
C GLY A 624 24.02 -6.47 -22.69
N PHE A 625 22.75 -6.09 -22.52
CA PHE A 625 22.22 -5.70 -21.22
C PHE A 625 21.78 -6.96 -20.44
N PRO A 626 22.15 -7.08 -19.16
CA PRO A 626 21.58 -8.08 -18.25
C PRO A 626 20.05 -8.09 -18.29
N THR A 627 19.45 -9.27 -18.35
CA THR A 627 18.01 -9.44 -18.64
C THR A 627 17.11 -9.23 -17.42
N GLY A 628 17.66 -8.95 -16.24
CA GLY A 628 16.91 -8.62 -15.04
C GLY A 628 16.19 -9.82 -14.42
N THR A 629 16.74 -11.02 -14.57
CA THR A 629 16.16 -12.26 -14.04
C THR A 629 17.22 -13.19 -13.42
N PRO A 630 17.91 -12.77 -12.34
CA PRO A 630 18.60 -13.72 -11.48
C PRO A 630 17.55 -14.67 -10.85
N THR A 631 17.63 -15.96 -11.15
CA THR A 631 16.94 -16.98 -10.33
C THR A 631 17.81 -17.22 -9.10
N PRO A 632 17.31 -17.02 -7.86
CA PRO A 632 18.15 -17.10 -6.67
C PRO A 632 18.76 -18.49 -6.49
N ALA A 633 20.09 -18.54 -6.48
CA ALA A 633 20.84 -19.75 -6.17
C ALA A 633 20.95 -19.93 -4.65
N PRO A 634 20.57 -21.09 -4.08
CA PRO A 634 20.57 -21.27 -2.62
C PRO A 634 22.00 -21.36 -2.06
N SER A 635 22.39 -20.40 -1.22
CA SER A 635 23.65 -20.42 -0.47
C SER A 635 23.68 -21.63 0.50
N PRO A 636 24.81 -22.36 0.63
CA PRO A 636 24.83 -23.68 1.24
C PRO A 636 24.78 -23.66 2.78
N THR A 637 23.57 -23.70 3.34
CA THR A 637 23.35 -24.00 4.77
C THR A 637 23.16 -25.51 5.03
N ALA A 638 23.53 -25.93 6.26
CA ALA A 638 23.39 -27.30 6.75
C ALA A 638 21.94 -27.83 6.61
N PRO A 639 21.73 -29.16 6.43
CA PRO A 639 20.54 -29.70 5.77
C PRO A 639 19.23 -29.27 6.42
N LEU A 640 18.57 -28.31 5.75
CA LEU A 640 17.18 -27.96 5.96
C LEU A 640 16.30 -29.23 5.75
N PRO A 641 15.20 -29.41 6.49
CA PRO A 641 14.15 -30.34 6.04
C PRO A 641 13.80 -30.00 4.59
N THR A 642 13.76 -31.02 3.73
CA THR A 642 13.71 -30.85 2.26
C THR A 642 12.71 -29.76 1.87
N PRO A 643 13.14 -28.68 1.21
CA PRO A 643 12.21 -27.65 0.78
C PRO A 643 11.19 -28.29 -0.16
N THR A 644 9.93 -28.30 0.25
CA THR A 644 8.79 -28.45 -0.65
C THR A 644 9.05 -27.52 -1.84
N PRO A 645 8.93 -27.98 -3.10
CA PRO A 645 9.34 -27.19 -4.26
C PRO A 645 8.73 -25.79 -4.21
N SER A 646 9.55 -24.79 -4.54
CA SER A 646 9.17 -23.38 -4.49
C SER A 646 7.78 -23.19 -5.09
N PRO A 647 6.83 -22.56 -4.38
CA PRO A 647 5.49 -22.39 -4.90
C PRO A 647 5.57 -21.51 -6.14
N THR A 648 5.32 -22.11 -7.32
CA THR A 648 4.92 -21.40 -8.54
C THR A 648 3.99 -20.27 -8.12
N PRO A 649 4.30 -18.99 -8.45
CA PRO A 649 3.76 -17.81 -7.77
C PRO A 649 2.27 -17.96 -7.58
N SER A 650 1.85 -18.15 -6.31
CA SER A 650 0.52 -18.67 -6.01
C SER A 650 -0.52 -17.83 -6.73
N PRO A 651 -1.22 -18.38 -7.73
CA PRO A 651 -1.99 -17.57 -8.66
C PRO A 651 -3.04 -16.81 -7.86
N GLN A 652 -3.24 -15.53 -8.19
CA GLN A 652 -4.02 -14.63 -7.33
C GLN A 652 -5.40 -15.26 -7.06
N PRO A 653 -5.78 -15.45 -5.78
CA PRO A 653 -6.96 -16.23 -5.43
C PRO A 653 -8.19 -15.62 -6.09
N ALA A 654 -8.98 -16.47 -6.76
CA ALA A 654 -10.22 -16.06 -7.42
C ALA A 654 -11.13 -15.32 -6.41
N PRO A 655 -11.85 -14.25 -6.83
CA PRO A 655 -12.61 -13.44 -5.90
C PRO A 655 -13.64 -14.28 -5.12
N THR A 656 -13.75 -14.05 -3.81
CA THR A 656 -14.58 -14.91 -2.95
C THR A 656 -15.97 -14.32 -2.72
N GLY A 657 -17.00 -15.05 -3.14
CA GLY A 657 -18.39 -14.62 -3.04
C GLY A 657 -19.29 -15.28 -4.09
N THR A 658 -20.38 -14.61 -4.44
CA THR A 658 -21.17 -14.91 -5.64
C THR A 658 -20.86 -13.89 -6.72
N LEU A 659 -20.40 -14.33 -7.90
CA LEU A 659 -20.24 -13.46 -9.07
C LEU A 659 -21.59 -12.83 -9.44
N VAL A 660 -21.60 -11.52 -9.63
CA VAL A 660 -22.79 -10.70 -9.90
C VAL A 660 -22.80 -10.24 -11.35
N LEU A 661 -21.63 -9.86 -11.88
CA LEU A 661 -21.39 -9.47 -13.25
C LEU A 661 -19.91 -9.64 -13.59
N ALA A 662 -19.58 -10.07 -14.81
CA ALA A 662 -18.26 -9.91 -15.39
C ALA A 662 -18.41 -9.38 -16.83
N ILE A 663 -17.49 -8.55 -17.32
CA ILE A 663 -17.54 -7.84 -18.62
C ILE A 663 -16.20 -8.02 -19.35
N ASN A 664 -16.22 -8.49 -20.61
CA ASN A 664 -15.06 -8.51 -21.48
C ASN A 664 -14.89 -7.14 -22.15
N ALA A 665 -13.95 -6.34 -21.67
CA ALA A 665 -13.72 -4.99 -22.18
C ALA A 665 -13.02 -5.02 -23.54
N GLY A 666 -13.52 -4.23 -24.49
CA GLY A 666 -13.11 -4.27 -25.89
C GLY A 666 -13.55 -5.50 -26.68
N GLY A 667 -14.24 -6.46 -26.04
CA GLY A 667 -14.44 -7.80 -26.60
C GLY A 667 -15.90 -8.27 -26.64
N SER A 668 -16.11 -9.34 -27.40
CA SER A 668 -17.35 -10.13 -27.36
C SER A 668 -17.41 -10.99 -26.10
N ALA A 669 -18.62 -11.31 -25.64
CA ALA A 669 -18.84 -12.16 -24.47
C ALA A 669 -18.04 -13.48 -24.53
N ALA A 670 -17.43 -13.87 -23.41
CA ALA A 670 -16.57 -15.04 -23.30
C ALA A 670 -16.66 -15.67 -21.90
N GLY A 671 -17.18 -16.91 -21.82
CA GLY A 671 -17.41 -17.57 -20.53
C GLY A 671 -18.38 -16.78 -19.66
N ASN A 672 -18.01 -16.50 -18.41
CA ASN A 672 -18.82 -15.70 -17.49
C ASN A 672 -18.87 -14.20 -17.84
N PHE A 673 -17.97 -13.73 -18.70
CA PHE A 673 -17.83 -12.32 -19.06
C PHE A 673 -18.84 -11.99 -20.17
N VAL A 674 -19.73 -11.03 -19.94
CA VAL A 674 -20.62 -10.47 -20.97
C VAL A 674 -19.81 -9.66 -21.98
N ALA A 675 -20.43 -9.25 -23.10
CA ALA A 675 -19.78 -8.35 -24.04
C ALA A 675 -19.59 -6.96 -23.42
N ASP A 676 -18.58 -6.24 -23.90
CA ASP A 676 -18.24 -4.86 -23.50
C ASP A 676 -19.48 -3.96 -23.34
N THR A 677 -19.77 -3.55 -22.09
CA THR A 677 -21.02 -2.86 -21.69
C THR A 677 -20.77 -1.93 -20.49
N ASP A 678 -21.79 -1.19 -20.03
CA ASP A 678 -21.75 -0.24 -18.90
C ASP A 678 -20.77 0.94 -19.03
N TYR A 679 -20.01 1.05 -20.13
CA TYR A 679 -19.07 2.14 -20.38
C TYR A 679 -19.72 3.39 -20.99
N ASP A 680 -19.11 4.57 -20.77
CA ASP A 680 -19.56 5.86 -21.34
C ASP A 680 -19.02 6.17 -22.74
N GLN A 681 -17.74 5.87 -23.00
CA GLN A 681 -17.05 6.14 -24.27
C GLN A 681 -15.83 5.21 -24.50
N GLY A 682 -15.14 5.40 -25.62
CA GLY A 682 -13.82 4.82 -25.89
C GLY A 682 -13.73 3.88 -27.09
N ASN A 683 -12.49 3.60 -27.46
CA ASN A 683 -12.08 2.74 -28.55
C ASN A 683 -11.88 1.30 -28.06
N GLN A 684 -11.66 0.38 -29.00
CA GLN A 684 -11.35 -1.02 -28.72
C GLN A 684 -10.02 -1.40 -29.39
N TYR A 685 -9.32 -2.38 -28.83
CA TYR A 685 -8.16 -3.03 -29.44
C TYR A 685 -8.18 -4.53 -29.09
N SER A 686 -7.56 -5.36 -29.94
CA SER A 686 -7.44 -6.79 -29.71
C SER A 686 -6.23 -7.38 -30.42
N ASP A 687 -5.59 -8.36 -29.79
CA ASP A 687 -4.52 -9.15 -30.38
C ASP A 687 -4.56 -10.60 -29.90
N SER A 688 -4.97 -11.50 -30.81
CA SER A 688 -5.00 -12.95 -30.60
C SER A 688 -3.85 -13.70 -31.29
N SER A 689 -2.81 -12.99 -31.77
CA SER A 689 -1.63 -13.59 -32.44
C SER A 689 -0.77 -14.48 -31.54
N THR A 690 -1.00 -14.43 -30.23
CA THR A 690 -0.32 -15.28 -29.24
C THR A 690 -1.30 -15.55 -28.09
N ALA A 691 -1.21 -16.72 -27.47
CA ALA A 691 -1.94 -17.00 -26.24
C ALA A 691 -1.38 -16.14 -25.09
N ILE A 692 -2.25 -15.65 -24.23
CA ILE A 692 -1.90 -14.90 -23.02
C ILE A 692 -1.46 -15.87 -21.93
N ASN A 693 -0.37 -15.56 -21.25
CA ASN A 693 0.09 -16.31 -20.09
C ASN A 693 -0.83 -16.04 -18.89
N THR A 694 -1.77 -16.95 -18.60
CA THR A 694 -2.71 -16.84 -17.48
C THR A 694 -2.20 -17.41 -16.15
N SER A 695 -0.93 -17.83 -16.07
CA SER A 695 -0.40 -18.56 -14.89
C SER A 695 -0.36 -17.78 -13.57
N ARG A 696 -0.61 -16.47 -13.59
CA ARG A 696 -0.64 -15.58 -12.41
C ARG A 696 -2.03 -15.35 -11.80
N VAL A 697 -3.10 -15.84 -12.43
CA VAL A 697 -4.51 -15.66 -12.00
C VAL A 697 -5.13 -17.03 -11.73
N ALA A 698 -5.76 -17.23 -10.55
CA ALA A 698 -6.28 -18.56 -10.18
C ALA A 698 -7.63 -18.87 -10.82
N GLU A 699 -8.37 -17.84 -11.22
CA GLU A 699 -9.63 -18.01 -11.94
C GLU A 699 -9.41 -18.44 -13.39
N THR A 700 -10.26 -19.34 -13.87
CA THR A 700 -10.22 -19.85 -15.25
C THR A 700 -10.94 -18.87 -16.20
N ILE A 701 -10.38 -17.66 -16.32
CA ILE A 701 -10.88 -16.61 -17.22
C ILE A 701 -10.50 -16.95 -18.68
N PRO A 702 -11.43 -16.94 -19.65
CA PRO A 702 -11.14 -17.31 -21.04
C PRO A 702 -10.08 -16.42 -21.71
N GLN A 703 -9.25 -17.02 -22.56
CA GLN A 703 -8.23 -16.32 -23.37
C GLN A 703 -8.78 -15.10 -24.12
N ALA A 704 -10.01 -15.18 -24.63
CA ALA A 704 -10.66 -14.11 -25.38
C ALA A 704 -11.03 -12.86 -24.53
N VAL A 705 -10.97 -12.92 -23.19
CA VAL A 705 -11.10 -11.74 -22.33
C VAL A 705 -9.78 -10.96 -22.34
N TRP A 706 -8.68 -11.67 -22.09
CA TRP A 706 -7.34 -11.10 -22.06
C TRP A 706 -6.84 -10.61 -23.43
N GLN A 707 -7.39 -11.11 -24.54
CA GLN A 707 -6.98 -10.76 -25.91
C GLN A 707 -7.70 -9.53 -26.48
N SER A 708 -8.53 -8.84 -25.69
CA SER A 708 -9.18 -7.56 -26.03
C SER A 708 -8.98 -6.51 -24.94
N CYS A 709 -9.18 -5.24 -25.29
CA CYS A 709 -9.32 -4.15 -24.32
C CYS A 709 -10.14 -2.96 -24.83
N ARG A 710 -10.81 -2.26 -23.90
CA ARG A 710 -11.35 -0.91 -24.10
C ARG A 710 -10.29 0.11 -23.69
N TRP A 711 -10.12 1.18 -24.47
CA TRP A 711 -9.17 2.26 -24.18
C TRP A 711 -9.65 3.64 -24.68
N ASN A 712 -9.29 4.72 -23.99
CA ASN A 712 -9.52 6.11 -24.42
C ASN A 712 -8.65 7.06 -23.59
N SER A 713 -8.58 8.37 -23.90
CA SER A 713 -7.91 9.33 -23.00
C SER A 713 -8.62 9.51 -21.66
N SER A 714 -9.94 9.29 -21.63
CA SER A 714 -10.75 9.12 -20.42
C SER A 714 -12.00 8.30 -20.74
N PHE A 715 -12.40 7.40 -19.86
CA PHE A 715 -13.67 6.66 -19.92
C PHE A 715 -14.07 6.16 -18.54
N THR A 716 -15.33 5.82 -18.34
CA THR A 716 -15.86 5.25 -17.10
C THR A 716 -16.76 4.06 -17.41
N TYR A 717 -16.79 3.07 -16.52
CA TYR A 717 -17.78 1.99 -16.47
C TYR A 717 -18.71 2.23 -15.27
N THR A 718 -20.02 2.34 -15.47
CA THR A 718 -21.01 2.56 -14.41
C THR A 718 -21.83 1.29 -14.19
N ILE A 719 -21.27 0.35 -13.42
CA ILE A 719 -21.90 -0.95 -13.15
C ILE A 719 -23.14 -0.74 -12.27
N GLY A 720 -24.33 -1.02 -12.79
CA GLY A 720 -25.60 -0.76 -12.10
C GLY A 720 -26.31 -2.01 -11.55
N GLY A 721 -27.40 -1.79 -10.79
CA GLY A 721 -28.30 -2.85 -10.33
C GLY A 721 -27.83 -3.62 -9.08
N LEU A 722 -26.77 -3.14 -8.43
CA LEU A 722 -26.23 -3.73 -7.20
C LEU A 722 -27.11 -3.36 -6.00
N ARG A 723 -27.06 -4.16 -4.93
CA ARG A 723 -27.75 -3.86 -3.66
C ARG A 723 -27.03 -2.69 -2.98
N ALA A 724 -27.58 -1.49 -3.14
CA ALA A 724 -27.09 -0.25 -2.55
C ALA A 724 -26.62 -0.39 -1.09
N GLY A 725 -25.46 0.20 -0.77
CA GLY A 725 -24.85 0.11 0.56
C GLY A 725 -24.29 -1.26 0.94
N SER A 726 -24.25 -2.23 0.02
CA SER A 726 -23.57 -3.52 0.25
C SER A 726 -22.14 -3.46 -0.25
N SER A 727 -21.25 -4.19 0.44
CA SER A 727 -19.88 -4.40 -0.01
C SER A 727 -19.83 -5.46 -1.11
N TYR A 728 -19.00 -5.21 -2.12
CA TYR A 728 -18.67 -6.08 -3.24
C TYR A 728 -17.16 -6.11 -3.44
N THR A 729 -16.62 -7.20 -3.98
CA THR A 729 -15.26 -7.23 -4.52
C THR A 729 -15.32 -6.93 -6.01
N VAL A 730 -14.70 -5.83 -6.44
CA VAL A 730 -14.49 -5.47 -7.84
C VAL A 730 -13.17 -6.07 -8.29
N ALA A 731 -13.19 -7.01 -9.25
CA ALA A 731 -11.97 -7.42 -9.94
C ALA A 731 -11.81 -6.58 -11.21
N LEU A 732 -10.57 -6.23 -11.54
CA LEU A 732 -10.17 -5.55 -12.78
C LEU A 732 -9.07 -6.37 -13.43
N ASP A 733 -9.24 -6.72 -14.71
CA ASP A 733 -8.39 -7.63 -15.46
C ASP A 733 -7.72 -6.93 -16.64
N TRP A 734 -6.43 -7.22 -16.83
CA TRP A 734 -5.62 -6.73 -17.95
C TRP A 734 -4.67 -7.81 -18.47
N ALA A 735 -4.36 -7.75 -19.76
CA ALA A 735 -3.07 -8.19 -20.28
C ALA A 735 -2.55 -7.10 -21.22
N GLU A 736 -1.27 -6.73 -21.15
CA GLU A 736 -0.73 -5.72 -22.07
C GLU A 736 -0.55 -6.34 -23.47
N LEU A 737 -1.24 -5.77 -24.47
CA LEU A 737 -1.33 -6.28 -25.84
C LEU A 737 -0.52 -5.45 -26.85
N THR A 738 -0.15 -4.21 -26.51
CA THR A 738 0.50 -3.24 -27.40
C THR A 738 1.96 -2.97 -27.00
N TRP A 739 2.20 -2.71 -25.72
CA TRP A 739 3.48 -2.18 -25.23
C TRP A 739 4.41 -3.26 -24.69
N THR A 740 5.73 -3.05 -24.87
CA THR A 740 6.76 -4.05 -24.58
C THR A 740 7.89 -3.51 -23.68
N ALA A 741 7.63 -2.40 -22.98
CA ALA A 741 8.49 -1.86 -21.93
C ALA A 741 7.63 -1.11 -20.89
N ALA A 742 8.15 -0.99 -19.66
CA ALA A 742 7.52 -0.20 -18.61
C ALA A 742 7.53 1.30 -18.97
N GLY A 743 6.63 2.07 -18.35
CA GLY A 743 6.48 3.51 -18.58
C GLY A 743 5.77 3.89 -19.88
N GLN A 744 5.56 2.95 -20.81
CA GLN A 744 4.94 3.22 -22.12
C GLN A 744 3.43 3.53 -22.02
N ARG A 745 2.74 3.01 -21.00
CA ARG A 745 1.33 3.32 -20.70
C ARG A 745 1.12 3.43 -19.19
N LEU A 746 0.80 4.63 -18.73
CA LEU A 746 0.61 4.98 -17.32
C LEU A 746 -0.75 5.66 -17.13
N PHE A 747 -1.63 5.03 -16.36
CA PHE A 747 -3.02 5.49 -16.21
C PHE A 747 -3.60 5.33 -14.80
N ASN A 748 -4.62 6.11 -14.49
CA ASN A 748 -5.30 6.06 -13.20
C ASN A 748 -6.59 5.27 -13.32
N VAL A 749 -6.99 4.60 -12.23
CA VAL A 749 -8.32 4.02 -12.06
C VAL A 749 -8.88 4.50 -10.73
N ALA A 750 -10.12 4.97 -10.74
CA ALA A 750 -10.87 5.37 -9.56
C ALA A 750 -12.19 4.61 -9.49
N ILE A 751 -12.61 4.15 -8.31
CA ILE A 751 -13.90 3.48 -8.11
C ILE A 751 -14.76 4.31 -7.16
N ASN A 752 -16.01 4.58 -7.55
CA ASN A 752 -16.95 5.48 -6.88
C ASN A 752 -16.38 6.88 -6.59
N GLY A 753 -15.45 7.35 -7.45
CA GLY A 753 -14.77 8.64 -7.33
C GLY A 753 -13.50 8.62 -6.48
N THR A 754 -13.18 7.52 -5.81
CA THR A 754 -11.92 7.34 -5.06
C THR A 754 -10.88 6.68 -5.95
N THR A 755 -9.72 7.31 -6.17
CA THR A 755 -8.59 6.69 -6.89
C THR A 755 -8.14 5.41 -6.18
N VAL A 756 -8.18 4.28 -6.89
CA VAL A 756 -7.72 2.96 -6.40
C VAL A 756 -6.40 2.51 -7.03
N LEU A 757 -6.04 3.11 -8.17
CA LEU A 757 -4.77 2.93 -8.86
C LEU A 757 -4.35 4.29 -9.45
N SER A 758 -3.10 4.70 -9.23
CA SER A 758 -2.54 5.96 -9.71
C SER A 758 -1.30 5.65 -10.57
N ARG A 759 -1.21 6.22 -11.78
CA ARG A 759 -0.10 5.98 -12.75
C ARG A 759 0.23 4.50 -12.97
N PHE A 760 -0.78 3.63 -12.98
CA PHE A 760 -0.67 2.19 -13.11
C PHE A 760 -0.15 1.74 -14.47
N ASP A 761 0.71 0.72 -14.44
CA ASP A 761 1.37 0.11 -15.59
C ASP A 761 1.12 -1.41 -15.57
N VAL A 762 0.46 -1.91 -16.62
CA VAL A 762 0.19 -3.34 -16.78
C VAL A 762 1.43 -4.09 -17.25
N TYR A 763 2.27 -3.50 -18.10
CA TYR A 763 3.51 -4.15 -18.53
C TYR A 763 4.46 -4.33 -17.33
N ALA A 764 4.68 -3.28 -16.53
CA ALA A 764 5.57 -3.37 -15.36
C ALA A 764 5.07 -4.38 -14.32
N THR A 765 3.75 -4.48 -14.13
CA THR A 765 3.17 -5.40 -13.14
C THR A 765 3.05 -6.85 -13.66
N ALA A 766 2.71 -7.04 -14.94
CA ALA A 766 2.35 -8.33 -15.53
C ALA A 766 3.43 -8.93 -16.44
N GLY A 767 4.07 -8.10 -17.27
CA GLY A 767 4.75 -8.46 -18.51
C GLY A 767 3.81 -8.42 -19.73
N TYR A 768 4.38 -8.22 -20.93
CA TYR A 768 3.62 -8.30 -22.19
C TYR A 768 2.89 -9.64 -22.33
N LYS A 769 1.65 -9.61 -22.81
CA LYS A 769 0.75 -10.77 -22.99
C LYS A 769 0.71 -11.73 -21.80
N THR A 770 0.78 -11.19 -20.58
CA THR A 770 0.58 -11.93 -19.33
C THR A 770 -0.62 -11.36 -18.59
N ALA A 771 -1.44 -12.25 -18.03
CA ALA A 771 -2.68 -11.89 -17.34
C ALA A 771 -2.39 -11.31 -15.96
N LEU A 772 -3.15 -10.26 -15.61
CA LEU A 772 -3.10 -9.59 -14.32
C LEU A 772 -4.51 -9.19 -13.90
N GLN A 773 -4.88 -9.60 -12.68
CA GLN A 773 -6.10 -9.16 -12.02
C GLN A 773 -5.76 -8.30 -10.80
N LYS A 774 -6.56 -7.29 -10.47
CA LYS A 774 -6.53 -6.58 -9.17
C LYS A 774 -7.93 -6.57 -8.57
N GLN A 775 -8.05 -6.84 -7.26
CA GLN A 775 -9.33 -6.90 -6.55
C GLN A 775 -9.46 -5.76 -5.53
N PHE A 776 -10.61 -5.11 -5.49
CA PHE A 776 -10.91 -3.96 -4.62
C PHE A 776 -12.24 -4.17 -3.88
N THR A 777 -12.25 -4.00 -2.56
CA THR A 777 -13.50 -4.08 -1.78
C THR A 777 -14.19 -2.72 -1.81
N VAL A 778 -15.37 -2.66 -2.44
CA VAL A 778 -16.10 -1.43 -2.75
C VAL A 778 -17.55 -1.55 -2.29
N THR A 779 -18.01 -0.58 -1.51
CA THR A 779 -19.44 -0.45 -1.20
C THR A 779 -20.16 0.15 -2.40
N ALA A 780 -21.16 -0.55 -2.94
CA ALA A 780 -22.02 0.02 -3.98
C ALA A 780 -22.75 1.26 -3.47
N THR A 781 -22.83 2.30 -4.29
CA THR A 781 -23.44 3.59 -3.95
C THR A 781 -24.89 3.44 -3.47
N SER A 782 -25.46 4.50 -2.88
CA SER A 782 -26.89 4.57 -2.54
C SER A 782 -27.82 4.45 -3.78
N SER A 783 -27.30 4.62 -5.00
CA SER A 783 -28.00 4.34 -6.27
C SER A 783 -27.85 2.89 -6.76
N GLY A 784 -27.13 2.03 -6.03
CA GLY A 784 -26.86 0.63 -6.42
C GLY A 784 -25.84 0.51 -7.54
N GLN A 785 -24.82 1.37 -7.56
CA GLN A 785 -23.82 1.46 -8.62
C GLN A 785 -22.38 1.29 -8.12
N ILE A 786 -21.49 0.88 -9.02
CA ILE A 786 -20.04 0.93 -8.89
C ILE A 786 -19.48 1.63 -10.15
N VAL A 787 -18.95 2.85 -9.99
CA VAL A 787 -18.45 3.68 -11.09
C VAL A 787 -16.92 3.58 -11.16
N ILE A 788 -16.39 2.89 -12.16
CA ILE A 788 -14.97 2.63 -12.37
C ILE A 788 -14.47 3.60 -13.46
N ALA A 789 -13.87 4.71 -13.07
CA ALA A 789 -13.33 5.73 -13.96
C ALA A 789 -11.85 5.51 -14.28
N PHE A 790 -11.48 5.63 -15.55
CA PHE A 790 -10.14 5.44 -16.08
C PHE A 790 -9.66 6.74 -16.75
N THR A 791 -8.48 7.26 -16.37
CA THR A 791 -7.94 8.53 -16.92
C THR A 791 -6.45 8.42 -17.23
N GLN A 792 -5.94 9.24 -18.18
CA GLN A 792 -4.49 9.34 -18.43
C GLN A 792 -3.72 9.72 -17.16
N GLY A 793 -2.67 8.96 -16.85
CA GLY A 793 -1.80 9.15 -15.68
C GLY A 793 -0.41 9.70 -16.03
N GLY A 794 0.00 9.64 -17.30
CA GLY A 794 1.23 10.29 -17.78
C GLY A 794 1.80 9.76 -19.10
N ALA A 795 1.37 8.59 -19.58
CA ALA A 795 1.82 8.03 -20.85
C ALA A 795 0.72 7.18 -21.51
N ASP A 796 0.55 7.32 -22.83
CA ASP A 796 -0.54 6.73 -23.63
C ASP A 796 -1.92 6.88 -22.96
N ASN A 797 -2.86 5.99 -23.24
CA ASN A 797 -4.26 6.03 -22.84
C ASN A 797 -4.54 4.88 -21.85
N PRO A 798 -5.39 5.06 -20.81
CA PRO A 798 -5.88 3.94 -20.01
C PRO A 798 -6.48 2.84 -20.87
N PHE A 799 -6.43 1.61 -20.33
CA PHE A 799 -7.17 0.48 -20.86
C PHE A 799 -7.68 -0.45 -19.76
N ILE A 800 -8.55 -1.38 -20.15
CA ILE A 800 -9.02 -2.51 -19.32
C ILE A 800 -9.42 -3.68 -20.24
N SER A 801 -9.16 -4.93 -19.84
CA SER A 801 -9.51 -6.15 -20.59
C SER A 801 -10.69 -6.90 -19.99
N GLY A 802 -10.87 -6.85 -18.67
CA GLY A 802 -12.04 -7.41 -18.00
C GLY A 802 -12.39 -6.66 -16.72
N ILE A 803 -13.65 -6.75 -16.31
CA ILE A 803 -14.17 -6.18 -15.06
C ILE A 803 -15.10 -7.21 -14.44
N GLU A 804 -14.99 -7.49 -13.14
CA GLU A 804 -15.91 -8.36 -12.41
C GLU A 804 -16.43 -7.73 -11.13
N ILE A 805 -17.63 -8.10 -10.69
CA ILE A 805 -18.24 -7.71 -9.42
C ILE A 805 -18.72 -8.95 -8.68
N TRP A 806 -18.27 -9.13 -7.44
CA TRP A 806 -18.57 -10.29 -6.60
C TRP A 806 -19.20 -9.88 -5.28
N GLN A 807 -20.25 -10.58 -4.83
CA GLN A 807 -20.94 -10.29 -3.56
C GLN A 807 -20.44 -11.20 -2.44
N SER A 808 -19.91 -10.62 -1.37
CA SER A 808 -19.41 -11.34 -0.19
C SER A 808 -20.54 -11.99 0.63
N ALA A 809 -20.26 -13.14 1.24
CA ALA A 809 -21.21 -13.85 2.10
C ALA A 809 -21.25 -13.26 3.52
N GLY A 810 -22.46 -12.96 4.03
CA GLY A 810 -22.64 -12.27 5.33
C GLY A 810 -22.83 -13.19 6.53
N GLY A 811 -22.25 -12.81 7.68
CA GLY A 811 -22.44 -13.45 8.98
C GLY A 811 -22.03 -12.54 10.14
N THR A 812 -22.62 -12.73 11.33
CA THR A 812 -22.43 -11.88 12.52
C THR A 812 -21.59 -12.55 13.61
N ALA A 813 -20.85 -11.77 14.40
CA ALA A 813 -20.11 -12.23 15.60
C ALA A 813 -21.07 -12.72 16.73
N THR A 814 -20.67 -13.42 17.81
CA THR A 814 -19.40 -13.54 18.59
C THR A 814 -19.48 -14.85 19.46
N PRO A 815 -18.47 -15.30 20.26
CA PRO A 815 -17.08 -15.76 20.00
C PRO A 815 -16.78 -17.27 20.31
N THR A 816 -15.71 -17.82 19.67
CA THR A 816 -14.54 -18.59 20.23
C THR A 816 -14.69 -19.68 21.35
N PRO A 817 -13.92 -20.82 21.39
CA PRO A 817 -13.08 -21.53 20.37
C PRO A 817 -13.30 -23.07 20.26
N THR A 818 -12.72 -23.71 19.23
CA THR A 818 -11.74 -24.87 19.29
C THR A 818 -11.60 -25.53 17.91
N VAL A 819 -10.39 -25.97 17.53
CA VAL A 819 -10.04 -26.47 16.18
C VAL A 819 -9.90 -28.00 16.12
N THR A 820 -10.40 -28.63 15.05
CA THR A 820 -9.97 -29.96 14.55
C THR A 820 -10.10 -30.01 13.02
N VAL A 821 -9.19 -30.73 12.36
CA VAL A 821 -9.15 -31.04 10.91
C VAL A 821 -8.63 -32.49 10.74
N THR A 822 -8.77 -33.19 9.62
CA THR A 822 -9.22 -32.84 8.22
C THR A 822 -10.37 -33.81 7.81
N PRO A 823 -10.78 -34.09 6.53
CA PRO A 823 -10.23 -33.78 5.20
C PRO A 823 -11.19 -33.13 4.18
N THR A 824 -10.65 -32.87 2.99
CA THR A 824 -11.27 -32.22 1.82
C THR A 824 -12.51 -32.94 1.26
N SER A 825 -13.50 -32.17 0.80
CA SER A 825 -14.47 -32.63 -0.22
C SER A 825 -14.88 -31.50 -1.16
N THR A 826 -15.29 -31.89 -2.37
CA THR A 826 -15.63 -31.13 -3.59
C THR A 826 -16.44 -29.82 -3.37
N PRO A 827 -16.20 -28.74 -4.17
CA PRO A 827 -17.01 -27.53 -4.11
C PRO A 827 -18.50 -27.81 -4.37
N THR A 828 -19.36 -27.14 -3.59
CA THR A 828 -20.82 -27.23 -3.66
C THR A 828 -21.38 -25.91 -4.20
N PRO A 829 -22.33 -25.93 -5.17
CA PRO A 829 -22.79 -24.71 -5.84
C PRO A 829 -23.71 -23.84 -4.97
N THR A 830 -23.77 -22.54 -5.30
CA THR A 830 -24.70 -21.57 -4.71
C THR A 830 -26.16 -22.04 -4.82
N PRO A 831 -26.99 -21.90 -3.76
CA PRO A 831 -28.34 -22.48 -3.75
C PRO A 831 -29.26 -21.93 -4.84
N ALA A 832 -30.06 -22.82 -5.43
CA ALA A 832 -31.27 -22.44 -6.17
C ALA A 832 -32.25 -21.67 -5.26
N PRO A 833 -33.13 -20.81 -5.82
CA PRO A 833 -34.13 -20.10 -5.02
C PRO A 833 -34.98 -21.07 -4.21
N SER A 834 -35.14 -20.79 -2.90
CA SER A 834 -35.93 -21.58 -1.95
C SER A 834 -37.43 -21.33 -2.14
N GLY A 835 -37.93 -21.68 -3.32
CA GLY A 835 -39.33 -21.54 -3.72
C GLY A 835 -39.71 -22.55 -4.79
N THR A 836 -41.01 -22.75 -4.98
CA THR A 836 -41.54 -23.66 -6.01
C THR A 836 -41.75 -22.89 -7.31
N LEU A 837 -41.16 -23.35 -8.42
CA LEU A 837 -41.53 -22.89 -9.76
C LEU A 837 -42.99 -23.28 -10.04
N VAL A 838 -43.82 -22.29 -10.39
CA VAL A 838 -45.26 -22.46 -10.62
C VAL A 838 -45.56 -22.57 -12.11
N LEU A 839 -44.91 -21.74 -12.92
CA LEU A 839 -45.04 -21.71 -14.38
C LEU A 839 -43.78 -21.09 -14.98
N ALA A 840 -43.35 -21.59 -16.15
CA ALA A 840 -42.35 -20.97 -17.01
C ALA A 840 -42.83 -21.04 -18.46
N ILE A 841 -42.77 -19.94 -19.22
CA ILE A 841 -43.28 -19.83 -20.60
C ILE A 841 -42.15 -19.42 -21.55
N ASN A 842 -41.96 -20.16 -22.65
CA ASN A 842 -41.12 -19.73 -23.76
C ASN A 842 -41.88 -18.74 -24.66
N ALA A 843 -41.54 -17.46 -24.59
CA ALA A 843 -42.23 -16.42 -25.34
C ALA A 843 -41.80 -16.43 -26.81
N GLY A 844 -42.76 -16.59 -27.72
CA GLY A 844 -42.50 -16.75 -29.15
C GLY A 844 -42.02 -18.13 -29.58
N GLY A 845 -41.86 -19.09 -28.66
CA GLY A 845 -41.20 -20.37 -28.93
C GLY A 845 -41.98 -21.62 -28.54
N GLY A 846 -41.39 -22.77 -28.88
CA GLY A 846 -41.89 -24.10 -28.48
C GLY A 846 -41.46 -24.49 -27.06
N ALA A 847 -42.05 -25.56 -26.51
CA ALA A 847 -41.71 -26.04 -25.17
C ALA A 847 -40.23 -26.46 -25.09
N ALA A 848 -39.54 -26.05 -24.02
CA ALA A 848 -38.11 -26.25 -23.84
C ALA A 848 -37.76 -26.47 -22.36
N GLY A 849 -37.34 -27.69 -22.00
CA GLY A 849 -37.06 -28.06 -20.60
C GLY A 849 -38.31 -27.87 -19.72
N ASN A 850 -38.20 -27.05 -18.68
CA ASN A 850 -39.32 -26.72 -17.78
C ASN A 850 -40.26 -25.64 -18.35
N PHE A 851 -39.92 -25.00 -19.47
CA PHE A 851 -40.71 -23.94 -20.08
C PHE A 851 -41.75 -24.53 -21.02
N VAL A 852 -43.04 -24.22 -20.80
CA VAL A 852 -44.10 -24.58 -21.75
C VAL A 852 -43.98 -23.77 -23.04
N ALA A 853 -44.61 -24.25 -24.11
CA ALA A 853 -44.75 -23.49 -25.34
C ALA A 853 -45.56 -22.20 -25.10
N ASP A 854 -45.31 -21.19 -25.92
CA ASP A 854 -45.91 -19.85 -25.85
C ASP A 854 -47.43 -19.88 -25.60
N THR A 855 -47.87 -19.35 -24.45
CA THR A 855 -49.26 -19.38 -23.95
C THR A 855 -49.56 -18.11 -23.14
N ASP A 856 -50.82 -17.91 -22.76
CA ASP A 856 -51.30 -16.87 -21.83
C ASP A 856 -51.11 -15.41 -22.29
N TYR A 857 -50.64 -15.21 -23.54
CA TYR A 857 -50.59 -13.91 -24.22
C TYR A 857 -51.93 -13.56 -24.88
N ASN A 858 -52.22 -12.26 -25.04
CA ASN A 858 -53.41 -11.79 -25.76
C ASN A 858 -53.21 -11.63 -27.28
N GLN A 859 -52.03 -11.21 -27.72
CA GLN A 859 -51.70 -10.96 -29.13
C GLN A 859 -50.18 -10.91 -29.38
N GLY A 860 -49.77 -10.68 -30.62
CA GLY A 860 -48.40 -10.34 -31.01
C GLY A 860 -47.76 -11.29 -32.00
N ASN A 861 -46.63 -10.86 -32.55
CA ASN A 861 -45.82 -11.60 -33.49
C ASN A 861 -44.77 -12.44 -32.76
N GLN A 862 -44.18 -13.40 -33.47
CA GLN A 862 -43.05 -14.20 -33.00
C GLN A 862 -41.81 -13.86 -33.85
N TYR A 863 -40.64 -13.92 -33.25
CA TYR A 863 -39.35 -13.90 -33.95
C TYR A 863 -38.41 -14.90 -33.27
N SER A 864 -37.48 -15.46 -34.04
CA SER A 864 -36.49 -16.40 -33.52
C SER A 864 -35.21 -16.35 -34.34
N ASP A 865 -34.07 -16.44 -33.66
CA ASP A 865 -32.76 -16.52 -34.30
C ASP A 865 -31.87 -17.54 -33.59
N THR A 866 -31.69 -18.69 -34.24
CA THR A 866 -30.81 -19.78 -33.78
C THR A 866 -29.44 -19.78 -34.46
N SER A 867 -29.09 -18.75 -35.25
CA SER A 867 -27.79 -18.63 -35.94
C SER A 867 -26.59 -18.48 -35.00
N THR A 868 -26.85 -18.20 -33.72
CA THR A 868 -25.85 -18.14 -32.66
C THR A 868 -26.51 -18.62 -31.36
N ALA A 869 -25.74 -19.26 -30.48
CA ALA A 869 -26.18 -19.43 -29.10
C ALA A 869 -26.30 -18.06 -28.42
N ILE A 870 -27.26 -17.90 -27.52
CA ILE A 870 -27.36 -16.72 -26.66
C ILE A 870 -26.36 -16.88 -25.53
N ASN A 871 -25.62 -15.82 -25.17
CA ASN A 871 -24.80 -15.88 -23.98
C ASN A 871 -25.69 -15.88 -22.72
N THR A 872 -25.84 -17.05 -22.09
CA THR A 872 -26.64 -17.23 -20.88
C THR A 872 -25.82 -17.23 -19.59
N SER A 873 -24.54 -16.85 -19.62
CA SER A 873 -23.69 -16.91 -18.42
C SER A 873 -24.00 -15.84 -17.37
N GLY A 874 -24.48 -14.66 -17.80
CA GLY A 874 -24.89 -13.56 -16.92
C GLY A 874 -26.21 -13.76 -16.17
N VAL A 875 -26.85 -14.94 -16.25
CA VAL A 875 -28.10 -15.25 -15.52
C VAL A 875 -28.01 -16.61 -14.83
N SER A 876 -28.33 -16.67 -13.54
CA SER A 876 -28.18 -17.88 -12.72
C SER A 876 -29.37 -18.83 -12.87
N ASN A 877 -29.07 -20.13 -13.03
CA ASN A 877 -30.02 -21.17 -13.46
C ASN A 877 -30.74 -20.79 -14.78
N PRO A 878 -29.98 -20.61 -15.88
CA PRO A 878 -30.52 -20.09 -17.14
C PRO A 878 -31.62 -20.98 -17.72
N ALA A 879 -32.64 -20.36 -18.30
CA ALA A 879 -33.60 -21.04 -19.15
C ALA A 879 -32.87 -21.75 -20.33
N PRO A 880 -33.39 -22.85 -20.89
CA PRO A 880 -32.77 -23.51 -22.03
C PRO A 880 -32.57 -22.55 -23.22
N GLN A 881 -31.50 -22.76 -24.01
CA GLN A 881 -31.15 -21.90 -25.15
C GLN A 881 -32.33 -21.55 -26.09
N ALA A 882 -33.19 -22.53 -26.36
CA ALA A 882 -34.39 -22.37 -27.19
C ALA A 882 -35.48 -21.42 -26.61
N VAL A 883 -35.34 -20.98 -25.35
CA VAL A 883 -36.17 -19.91 -24.76
C VAL A 883 -35.64 -18.55 -25.17
N TRP A 884 -34.34 -18.32 -25.01
CA TRP A 884 -33.69 -17.06 -25.35
C TRP A 884 -33.60 -16.81 -26.86
N GLN A 885 -33.51 -17.88 -27.67
CA GLN A 885 -33.45 -17.81 -29.14
C GLN A 885 -34.80 -17.50 -29.80
N SER A 886 -35.87 -17.29 -29.03
CA SER A 886 -37.16 -16.77 -29.49
C SER A 886 -37.62 -15.55 -28.69
N CYS A 887 -38.55 -14.79 -29.26
CA CYS A 887 -39.29 -13.77 -28.54
C CYS A 887 -40.70 -13.55 -29.10
N ARG A 888 -41.61 -13.10 -28.22
CA ARG A 888 -42.89 -12.49 -28.59
C ARG A 888 -42.74 -10.97 -28.59
N TRP A 889 -43.21 -10.30 -29.64
CA TRP A 889 -43.13 -8.85 -29.80
C TRP A 889 -44.38 -8.25 -30.45
N ASN A 890 -44.73 -7.02 -30.08
CA ASN A 890 -45.78 -6.20 -30.71
C ASN A 890 -45.71 -4.76 -30.18
N SER A 891 -46.36 -3.78 -30.82
CA SER A 891 -46.42 -2.39 -30.33
C SER A 891 -47.04 -2.28 -28.93
N SER A 892 -47.99 -3.16 -28.63
CA SER A 892 -48.35 -3.55 -27.26
C SER A 892 -48.89 -4.98 -27.21
N PHE A 893 -48.60 -5.70 -26.12
CA PHE A 893 -49.15 -7.01 -25.80
C PHE A 893 -49.10 -7.25 -24.29
N THR A 894 -49.83 -8.27 -23.82
CA THR A 894 -49.92 -8.65 -22.40
C THR A 894 -49.83 -10.16 -22.25
N TYR A 895 -49.15 -10.63 -21.21
CA TYR A 895 -49.34 -11.97 -20.64
C TYR A 895 -50.24 -11.86 -19.40
N THR A 896 -51.26 -12.72 -19.29
CA THR A 896 -52.17 -12.78 -18.14
C THR A 896 -52.08 -14.15 -17.50
N ILE A 897 -51.16 -14.32 -16.55
CA ILE A 897 -50.89 -15.61 -15.91
C ILE A 897 -52.02 -15.97 -14.94
N PRO A 898 -52.74 -17.11 -15.13
CA PRO A 898 -53.87 -17.50 -14.29
C PRO A 898 -53.50 -18.47 -13.16
N GLY A 899 -54.46 -18.77 -12.27
CA GLY A 899 -54.37 -19.89 -11.32
C GLY A 899 -53.51 -19.64 -10.07
N LEU A 900 -53.11 -18.39 -9.82
CA LEU A 900 -52.30 -18.00 -8.66
C LEU A 900 -53.18 -17.76 -7.42
N THR A 901 -52.58 -17.87 -6.23
CA THR A 901 -53.28 -17.59 -4.97
C THR A 901 -53.40 -16.08 -4.77
N ALA A 902 -54.61 -15.53 -4.89
CA ALA A 902 -54.89 -14.10 -4.74
C ALA A 902 -54.28 -13.52 -3.46
N GLY A 903 -53.66 -12.33 -3.56
CA GLY A 903 -52.98 -11.65 -2.46
C GLY A 903 -51.63 -12.25 -2.02
N THR A 904 -51.25 -13.44 -2.52
CA THR A 904 -49.93 -14.03 -2.24
C THR A 904 -48.86 -13.36 -3.09
N ILE A 905 -47.71 -13.08 -2.49
CA ILE A 905 -46.52 -12.55 -3.18
C ILE A 905 -45.80 -13.69 -3.90
N TYR A 906 -45.53 -13.49 -5.19
CA TYR A 906 -44.72 -14.34 -6.05
C TYR A 906 -43.48 -13.56 -6.51
N VAL A 907 -42.39 -14.26 -6.85
CA VAL A 907 -41.31 -13.67 -7.65
C VAL A 907 -41.68 -13.87 -9.11
N VAL A 908 -41.91 -12.75 -9.81
CA VAL A 908 -42.05 -12.70 -11.27
C VAL A 908 -40.67 -12.48 -11.84
N LYS A 909 -40.19 -13.38 -12.68
CA LYS A 909 -38.98 -13.19 -13.47
C LYS A 909 -39.35 -12.94 -14.93
N LEU A 910 -38.67 -11.99 -15.56
CA LEU A 910 -38.81 -11.63 -16.96
C LEU A 910 -37.46 -11.76 -17.66
N ASP A 911 -37.45 -12.46 -18.79
CA ASP A 911 -36.27 -12.89 -19.53
C ASP A 911 -36.26 -12.31 -20.96
N TRP A 912 -35.14 -11.71 -21.35
CA TRP A 912 -34.91 -11.19 -22.71
C TRP A 912 -33.56 -11.64 -23.24
N ALA A 913 -33.44 -11.78 -24.56
CA ALA A 913 -32.18 -11.62 -25.27
C ALA A 913 -32.40 -10.76 -26.52
N GLU A 914 -31.63 -9.70 -26.74
CA GLU A 914 -31.83 -8.86 -27.92
C GLU A 914 -31.34 -9.57 -29.19
N LEU A 915 -32.29 -10.03 -30.01
CA LEU A 915 -32.03 -10.85 -31.19
C LEU A 915 -31.84 -10.05 -32.48
N SER A 916 -32.06 -8.73 -32.47
CA SER A 916 -32.09 -7.90 -33.69
C SER A 916 -31.27 -6.61 -33.61
N PHE A 917 -31.33 -5.87 -32.50
CA PHE A 917 -30.71 -4.55 -32.39
C PHE A 917 -29.29 -4.55 -31.80
N GLN A 918 -28.50 -3.56 -32.20
CA GLN A 918 -27.05 -3.50 -31.95
C GLN A 918 -26.55 -2.11 -31.52
N ALA A 919 -27.44 -1.24 -31.04
CA ALA A 919 -27.07 0.02 -30.38
C ALA A 919 -28.13 0.47 -29.36
N PRO A 920 -27.76 1.25 -28.32
CA PRO A 920 -28.71 1.83 -27.37
C PRO A 920 -29.69 2.80 -28.04
N GLY A 921 -30.88 2.94 -27.46
CA GLY A 921 -31.96 3.79 -27.96
C GLY A 921 -32.75 3.18 -29.12
N GLN A 922 -32.33 2.03 -29.67
CA GLN A 922 -33.01 1.40 -30.82
C GLN A 922 -34.35 0.74 -30.41
N ARG A 923 -34.44 0.18 -29.20
CA ARG A 923 -35.66 -0.45 -28.68
C ARG A 923 -35.86 -0.09 -27.20
N VAL A 924 -36.76 0.86 -26.95
CA VAL A 924 -37.02 1.48 -25.65
C VAL A 924 -38.50 1.31 -25.31
N PHE A 925 -38.82 0.68 -24.19
CA PHE A 925 -40.19 0.29 -23.85
C PHE A 925 -40.51 0.31 -22.35
N ASN A 926 -41.79 0.32 -22.02
CA ASN A 926 -42.28 0.25 -20.65
C ASN A 926 -42.80 -1.16 -20.35
N VAL A 927 -42.59 -1.60 -19.11
CA VAL A 927 -43.18 -2.83 -18.56
C VAL A 927 -43.99 -2.46 -17.34
N THR A 928 -45.25 -2.89 -17.31
CA THR A 928 -46.10 -2.81 -16.12
C THR A 928 -46.48 -4.20 -15.64
N ILE A 929 -46.60 -4.39 -14.33
CA ILE A 929 -47.11 -5.62 -13.72
C ILE A 929 -48.30 -5.25 -12.83
N ASN A 930 -49.43 -5.93 -13.02
CA ASN A 930 -50.74 -5.60 -12.44
C ASN A 930 -51.11 -4.10 -12.61
N GLY A 931 -50.73 -3.52 -13.76
CA GLY A 931 -50.97 -2.11 -14.10
C GLY A 931 -50.03 -1.10 -13.41
N SER A 932 -49.17 -1.52 -12.49
CA SER A 932 -48.14 -0.68 -11.88
C SER A 932 -46.87 -0.67 -12.74
N PRO A 933 -46.20 0.48 -12.96
CA PRO A 933 -44.91 0.52 -13.64
C PRO A 933 -43.86 -0.31 -12.91
N ALA A 934 -43.26 -1.26 -13.63
CA ALA A 934 -42.16 -2.10 -13.15
C ALA A 934 -40.83 -1.67 -13.80
N LEU A 935 -40.87 -1.27 -15.07
CA LEU A 935 -39.75 -0.66 -15.80
C LEU A 935 -40.31 0.47 -16.69
N ILE A 936 -39.60 1.60 -16.78
CA ILE A 936 -39.98 2.77 -17.58
C ILE A 936 -38.84 3.10 -18.54
N ASN A 937 -39.15 3.28 -19.83
CA ASN A 937 -38.17 3.53 -20.91
C ASN A 937 -36.93 2.59 -20.84
N PHE A 938 -37.19 1.30 -20.67
CA PHE A 938 -36.20 0.24 -20.59
C PHE A 938 -35.70 -0.19 -21.96
N ASP A 939 -34.40 -0.44 -22.07
CA ASP A 939 -33.71 -0.88 -23.29
C ASP A 939 -32.85 -2.09 -22.97
N VAL A 940 -33.12 -3.22 -23.64
CA VAL A 940 -32.42 -4.49 -23.41
C VAL A 940 -31.00 -4.45 -23.97
N TYR A 941 -30.78 -3.80 -25.12
CA TYR A 941 -29.43 -3.66 -25.66
C TYR A 941 -28.57 -2.79 -24.76
N ALA A 942 -29.09 -1.64 -24.30
CA ALA A 942 -28.38 -0.76 -23.38
C ALA A 942 -28.07 -1.41 -22.02
N THR A 943 -28.76 -2.51 -21.66
CA THR A 943 -28.62 -3.20 -20.37
C THR A 943 -27.80 -4.51 -20.46
N ALA A 944 -27.67 -5.13 -21.64
CA ALA A 944 -27.01 -6.44 -21.80
C ALA A 944 -26.33 -6.68 -23.17
N GLY A 945 -26.55 -5.82 -24.16
CA GLY A 945 -26.05 -6.00 -25.52
C GLY A 945 -26.81 -7.03 -26.37
N TYR A 946 -26.29 -7.29 -27.56
CA TYR A 946 -26.86 -8.19 -28.57
C TYR A 946 -26.59 -9.66 -28.23
N LYS A 947 -27.64 -10.49 -28.29
CA LYS A 947 -27.60 -11.95 -27.99
C LYS A 947 -27.00 -12.33 -26.62
N THR A 948 -27.12 -11.45 -25.63
CA THR A 948 -26.90 -11.77 -24.21
C THR A 948 -28.25 -11.99 -23.52
N ALA A 949 -28.31 -12.95 -22.60
CA ALA A 949 -29.47 -13.18 -21.74
C ALA A 949 -29.55 -12.13 -20.62
N LEU A 950 -30.73 -11.57 -20.40
CA LEU A 950 -31.02 -10.56 -19.39
C LEU A 950 -32.26 -10.97 -18.60
N GLN A 951 -32.10 -11.15 -17.28
CA GLN A 951 -33.21 -11.42 -16.35
C GLN A 951 -33.47 -10.21 -15.45
N ARG A 952 -34.75 -9.94 -15.14
CA ARG A 952 -35.19 -9.03 -14.07
C ARG A 952 -36.23 -9.71 -13.19
N GLN A 953 -36.21 -9.42 -11.89
CA GLN A 953 -37.06 -10.11 -10.90
C GLN A 953 -37.85 -9.10 -10.06
N PHE A 954 -39.13 -9.39 -9.79
CA PHE A 954 -40.06 -8.52 -9.09
C PHE A 954 -40.89 -9.30 -8.07
N ASN A 955 -41.03 -8.77 -6.85
CA ASN A 955 -41.93 -9.31 -5.83
C ASN A 955 -43.34 -8.74 -6.04
N VAL A 956 -44.28 -9.57 -6.49
CA VAL A 956 -45.61 -9.13 -6.96
C VAL A 956 -46.71 -9.94 -6.27
N ALA A 957 -47.66 -9.25 -5.64
CA ALA A 957 -48.88 -9.89 -5.15
C ALA A 957 -49.82 -10.23 -6.33
N ALA A 958 -50.28 -11.48 -6.40
CA ALA A 958 -51.33 -11.86 -7.35
C ALA A 958 -52.63 -11.08 -7.07
N ASN A 959 -53.33 -10.66 -8.12
CA ASN A 959 -54.53 -9.83 -8.01
C ASN A 959 -55.71 -10.58 -7.35
N SER A 960 -56.82 -9.88 -7.11
CA SER A 960 -58.03 -10.46 -6.48
C SER A 960 -58.68 -11.60 -7.27
N SER A 961 -58.35 -11.75 -8.57
CA SER A 961 -58.81 -12.85 -9.43
C SER A 961 -57.81 -14.01 -9.51
N GLY A 962 -56.72 -13.98 -8.73
CA GLY A 962 -55.68 -15.01 -8.76
C GLY A 962 -54.80 -14.95 -10.01
N GLN A 963 -54.48 -13.75 -10.50
CA GLN A 963 -53.69 -13.54 -11.71
C GLN A 963 -52.50 -12.60 -11.50
N ILE A 964 -51.51 -12.71 -12.36
CA ILE A 964 -50.48 -11.67 -12.58
C ILE A 964 -50.53 -11.25 -14.05
N VAL A 965 -50.80 -9.97 -14.30
CA VAL A 965 -50.87 -9.38 -15.65
C VAL A 965 -49.58 -8.60 -15.91
N ILE A 966 -48.82 -9.01 -16.92
CA ILE A 966 -47.58 -8.34 -17.36
C ILE A 966 -47.89 -7.69 -18.71
N ALA A 967 -47.79 -6.36 -18.80
CA ALA A 967 -48.15 -5.61 -20.00
C ALA A 967 -46.98 -4.76 -20.50
N PHE A 968 -46.75 -4.85 -21.81
CA PHE A 968 -45.63 -4.22 -22.51
C PHE A 968 -46.16 -3.14 -23.47
N THR A 969 -45.54 -1.96 -23.48
CA THR A 969 -45.90 -0.82 -24.37
C THR A 969 -44.65 -0.07 -24.82
N GLN A 970 -44.67 0.53 -26.02
CA GLN A 970 -43.54 1.34 -26.51
C GLN A 970 -43.20 2.53 -25.58
N GLY A 971 -41.92 2.92 -25.58
CA GLY A 971 -41.37 4.02 -24.81
C GLY A 971 -41.56 5.39 -25.46
N THR A 972 -41.09 6.44 -24.79
CA THR A 972 -41.24 7.82 -25.29
C THR A 972 -40.20 8.15 -26.37
N ALA A 973 -40.64 7.99 -27.63
CA ALA A 973 -40.04 8.42 -28.90
C ALA A 973 -39.13 7.42 -29.66
N LYS A 974 -39.45 7.28 -30.97
CA LYS A 974 -38.67 6.70 -32.08
C LYS A 974 -38.10 5.27 -31.98
N ALA A 975 -38.20 4.58 -30.86
CA ALA A 975 -37.71 3.21 -30.70
C ALA A 975 -38.71 2.14 -31.22
N ASP A 976 -38.21 0.93 -31.50
CA ASP A 976 -39.01 -0.21 -31.95
C ASP A 976 -39.96 -0.79 -30.87
N ASN A 977 -40.84 -1.69 -31.30
CA ASN A 977 -41.78 -2.46 -30.50
C ASN A 977 -41.13 -3.20 -29.31
N PRO A 978 -41.78 -3.29 -28.13
CA PRO A 978 -41.34 -4.17 -27.05
C PRO A 978 -41.35 -5.65 -27.42
N PHE A 979 -40.58 -6.44 -26.66
CA PHE A 979 -40.53 -7.90 -26.74
C PHE A 979 -40.33 -8.54 -25.37
N ILE A 980 -40.39 -9.88 -25.31
CA ILE A 980 -39.99 -10.75 -24.19
C ILE A 980 -39.60 -12.13 -24.74
N SER A 981 -38.62 -12.81 -24.14
CA SER A 981 -38.15 -14.16 -24.52
C SER A 981 -38.60 -15.25 -23.55
N GLY A 982 -38.73 -14.95 -22.27
CA GLY A 982 -39.24 -15.88 -21.27
C GLY A 982 -39.89 -15.20 -20.07
N ILE A 983 -40.72 -15.96 -19.35
CA ILE A 983 -41.38 -15.54 -18.12
C ILE A 983 -41.35 -16.71 -17.14
N GLU A 984 -40.88 -16.50 -15.91
CA GLU A 984 -40.98 -17.48 -14.82
C GLU A 984 -41.81 -16.91 -13.65
N ILE A 985 -42.64 -17.74 -13.01
CA ILE A 985 -43.37 -17.41 -11.79
C ILE A 985 -42.98 -18.37 -10.66
N TRP A 986 -42.39 -17.84 -9.59
CA TRP A 986 -41.93 -18.60 -8.44
C TRP A 986 -42.70 -18.24 -7.17
N LYS A 987 -43.03 -19.24 -6.34
CA LYS A 987 -43.65 -19.05 -5.02
C LYS A 987 -42.58 -19.21 -3.91
N PRO A 988 -42.21 -18.15 -3.16
CA PRO A 988 -41.24 -18.24 -2.06
C PRO A 988 -41.67 -19.20 -0.95
N ALA A 989 -40.71 -19.81 -0.24
CA ALA A 989 -40.99 -20.56 0.98
C ALA A 989 -41.32 -19.68 2.20
N SER A 990 -40.97 -18.39 2.19
CA SER A 990 -41.26 -17.42 3.24
C SER A 990 -41.43 -15.99 2.70
N SER A 991 -42.23 -15.17 3.39
CA SER A 991 -42.43 -13.76 3.03
C SER A 991 -41.30 -12.88 3.56
N PRO A 992 -40.80 -11.89 2.77
CA PRO A 992 -39.74 -10.98 3.21
C PRO A 992 -40.23 -9.94 4.24
N THR A 993 -39.34 -9.49 5.12
CA THR A 993 -39.61 -8.52 6.20
C THR A 993 -38.88 -7.19 5.99
N PRO A 994 -39.41 -6.05 6.47
CA PRO A 994 -38.74 -4.75 6.41
C PRO A 994 -37.38 -4.69 7.16
N PRO A 995 -36.55 -3.66 6.91
CA PRO A 995 -35.30 -3.43 7.63
C PRO A 995 -35.49 -3.12 9.13
N PRO A 996 -34.41 -3.09 9.93
CA PRO A 996 -34.45 -2.57 11.31
C PRO A 996 -34.80 -1.08 11.38
N VAL A 997 -35.54 -0.68 12.40
CA VAL A 997 -35.85 0.74 12.70
C VAL A 997 -34.57 1.55 12.91
N GLY A 998 -34.54 2.78 12.40
CA GLY A 998 -33.38 3.67 12.43
C GLY A 998 -32.37 3.45 11.30
N THR A 999 -32.53 2.41 10.46
CA THR A 999 -31.70 2.21 9.26
C THR A 999 -31.93 3.34 8.25
N LEU A 1000 -30.87 4.01 7.80
CA LEU A 1000 -30.93 4.94 6.65
C LEU A 1000 -31.20 4.13 5.37
N ILE A 1001 -32.24 4.52 4.62
CA ILE A 1001 -32.70 3.86 3.39
C ILE A 1001 -32.26 4.61 2.15
N THR A 1002 -32.26 5.95 2.19
CA THR A 1002 -31.78 6.82 1.12
C THR A 1002 -31.47 8.22 1.66
N ALA A 1003 -30.45 8.87 1.10
CA ALA A 1003 -30.16 10.29 1.31
C ALA A 1003 -29.80 10.92 -0.05
N ILE A 1004 -30.33 12.11 -0.35
CA ILE A 1004 -30.23 12.77 -1.67
C ILE A 1004 -29.79 14.22 -1.48
N ASN A 1005 -28.68 14.61 -2.14
CA ASN A 1005 -28.25 16.00 -2.24
C ASN A 1005 -29.05 16.68 -3.36
N ALA A 1006 -30.06 17.46 -3.00
CA ALA A 1006 -30.95 18.11 -3.97
C ALA A 1006 -30.23 19.28 -4.64
N GLY A 1007 -30.26 19.33 -5.97
CA GLY A 1007 -29.49 20.29 -6.76
C GLY A 1007 -27.99 20.02 -6.86
N GLY A 1008 -27.46 18.97 -6.21
CA GLY A 1008 -26.02 18.73 -6.09
C GLY A 1008 -25.56 17.34 -6.50
N THR A 1009 -24.24 17.16 -6.46
CA THR A 1009 -23.55 15.88 -6.69
C THR A 1009 -23.45 15.07 -5.40
N THR A 1010 -23.03 13.81 -5.51
CA THR A 1010 -22.83 12.90 -4.37
C THR A 1010 -21.84 13.49 -3.36
N THR A 1011 -22.21 13.49 -2.08
CA THR A 1011 -21.37 13.98 -0.98
C THR A 1011 -21.68 13.26 0.34
N GLY A 1012 -20.66 12.64 0.94
CA GLY A 1012 -20.85 11.72 2.08
C GLY A 1012 -21.89 10.63 1.75
N ASN A 1013 -22.88 10.45 2.63
CA ASN A 1013 -23.95 9.47 2.44
C ASN A 1013 -25.05 9.92 1.44
N PHE A 1014 -25.05 11.20 1.04
CA PHE A 1014 -26.07 11.78 0.16
C PHE A 1014 -25.67 11.54 -1.29
N MET A 1015 -26.45 10.76 -2.05
CA MET A 1015 -26.22 10.60 -3.49
C MET A 1015 -26.64 11.83 -4.28
N ALA A 1016 -26.09 11.98 -5.48
CA ALA A 1016 -26.46 13.01 -6.43
C ALA A 1016 -27.98 13.06 -6.68
N ASP A 1017 -28.45 14.26 -6.99
CA ASP A 1017 -29.86 14.60 -7.17
C ASP A 1017 -30.62 13.65 -8.12
N THR A 1018 -31.57 12.88 -7.58
CA THR A 1018 -32.28 11.82 -8.32
C THR A 1018 -33.71 11.59 -7.80
N GLY A 1019 -34.56 10.94 -8.60
CA GLY A 1019 -35.95 10.63 -8.24
C GLY A 1019 -36.93 11.81 -8.33
N TYR A 1020 -36.50 12.98 -8.81
CA TYR A 1020 -37.37 14.12 -9.09
C TYR A 1020 -38.10 13.98 -10.44
N ASN A 1021 -39.27 14.61 -10.59
CA ASN A 1021 -39.99 14.65 -11.88
C ASN A 1021 -39.58 15.83 -12.79
N GLN A 1022 -39.22 16.98 -12.21
CA GLN A 1022 -38.80 18.20 -12.92
C GLN A 1022 -38.05 19.16 -11.99
N GLY A 1023 -37.47 20.23 -12.55
CA GLY A 1023 -36.99 21.40 -11.81
C GLY A 1023 -35.57 21.84 -12.14
N ASN A 1024 -35.21 23.01 -11.60
CA ASN A 1024 -33.92 23.66 -11.76
C ASN A 1024 -33.01 23.36 -10.56
N GLN A 1025 -31.72 23.67 -10.70
CA GLN A 1025 -30.71 23.55 -9.65
C GLN A 1025 -30.14 24.95 -9.33
N TYR A 1026 -29.62 25.12 -8.13
CA TYR A 1026 -28.84 26.30 -7.72
C TYR A 1026 -27.83 25.91 -6.65
N SER A 1027 -26.72 26.64 -6.54
CA SER A 1027 -25.68 26.39 -5.53
C SER A 1027 -24.91 27.67 -5.18
N ASP A 1028 -24.52 27.80 -3.92
CA ASP A 1028 -23.63 28.86 -3.44
C ASP A 1028 -22.67 28.35 -2.35
N THR A 1029 -21.39 28.25 -2.70
CA THR A 1029 -20.29 27.83 -1.82
C THR A 1029 -19.50 29.01 -1.22
N SER A 1030 -19.85 30.26 -1.54
CA SER A 1030 -19.09 31.48 -1.14
C SER A 1030 -19.05 31.76 0.37
N THR A 1031 -19.76 30.97 1.17
CA THR A 1031 -19.72 31.03 2.64
C THR A 1031 -20.12 29.66 3.18
N ALA A 1032 -19.49 29.23 4.27
CA ALA A 1032 -19.94 28.05 5.00
C ALA A 1032 -21.35 28.29 5.59
N ILE A 1033 -22.17 27.25 5.60
CA ILE A 1033 -23.50 27.28 6.21
C ILE A 1033 -23.36 27.05 7.71
N ASN A 1034 -24.04 27.85 8.52
CA ASN A 1034 -24.07 27.68 9.97
C ASN A 1034 -24.90 26.44 10.35
N THR A 1035 -24.22 25.34 10.63
CA THR A 1035 -24.81 24.06 11.03
C THR A 1035 -24.98 23.88 12.54
N SER A 1036 -24.54 24.85 13.37
CA SER A 1036 -24.54 24.72 14.84
C SER A 1036 -25.92 24.55 15.48
N GLY A 1037 -26.99 24.92 14.76
CA GLY A 1037 -28.38 24.76 15.20
C GLY A 1037 -29.00 23.38 14.95
N VAL A 1038 -28.30 22.43 14.31
CA VAL A 1038 -28.83 21.10 13.98
C VAL A 1038 -27.93 19.97 14.46
N SER A 1039 -28.53 18.94 15.05
CA SER A 1039 -27.85 17.73 15.52
C SER A 1039 -27.56 16.77 14.37
N ASN A 1040 -26.33 16.26 14.27
CA ASN A 1040 -25.87 15.42 13.15
C ASN A 1040 -26.12 16.10 11.78
N PRO A 1041 -25.46 17.26 11.51
CA PRO A 1041 -25.60 17.96 10.24
C PRO A 1041 -25.12 17.11 9.06
N ALA A 1042 -25.82 17.23 7.93
CA ALA A 1042 -25.32 16.76 6.64
C ALA A 1042 -24.01 17.49 6.26
N PRO A 1043 -23.18 16.94 5.36
CA PRO A 1043 -21.99 17.62 4.84
C PRO A 1043 -22.29 19.02 4.31
N GLN A 1044 -21.35 19.97 4.44
CA GLN A 1044 -21.53 21.37 3.99
C GLN A 1044 -22.06 21.48 2.55
N ALA A 1045 -21.57 20.63 1.65
CA ALA A 1045 -22.00 20.60 0.25
C ALA A 1045 -23.51 20.29 0.05
N VAL A 1046 -24.17 19.57 0.97
CA VAL A 1046 -25.63 19.35 0.90
C VAL A 1046 -26.37 20.65 1.12
N TRP A 1047 -25.95 21.45 2.10
CA TRP A 1047 -26.57 22.73 2.41
C TRP A 1047 -26.27 23.82 1.37
N GLN A 1048 -25.23 23.62 0.55
CA GLN A 1048 -24.75 24.60 -0.43
C GLN A 1048 -25.34 24.41 -1.84
N SER A 1049 -26.15 23.37 -2.08
CA SER A 1049 -26.93 23.16 -3.31
C SER A 1049 -28.42 22.97 -3.01
N CYS A 1050 -29.31 23.32 -3.95
CA CYS A 1050 -30.75 23.04 -3.85
C CYS A 1050 -31.42 22.76 -5.19
N ARG A 1051 -32.49 21.95 -5.18
CA ARG A 1051 -33.46 21.83 -6.28
C ARG A 1051 -34.64 22.76 -6.04
N TRP A 1052 -35.08 23.48 -7.08
CA TRP A 1052 -36.21 24.41 -7.01
C TRP A 1052 -37.04 24.44 -8.30
N ASN A 1053 -38.34 24.68 -8.18
CA ASN A 1053 -39.27 24.94 -9.29
C ASN A 1053 -40.62 25.42 -8.71
N SER A 1054 -41.50 26.06 -9.50
CA SER A 1054 -42.83 26.50 -9.02
C SER A 1054 -43.70 25.35 -8.48
N SER A 1055 -43.52 24.16 -9.06
CA SER A 1055 -43.96 22.88 -8.49
C SER A 1055 -43.01 21.75 -8.92
N PHE A 1056 -42.69 20.83 -8.01
CA PHE A 1056 -41.94 19.60 -8.31
C PHE A 1056 -42.22 18.51 -7.26
N THR A 1057 -41.87 17.27 -7.58
CA THR A 1057 -42.01 16.12 -6.69
C THR A 1057 -40.78 15.23 -6.74
N TYR A 1058 -40.36 14.71 -5.58
CA TYR A 1058 -39.51 13.52 -5.49
C TYR A 1058 -40.39 12.27 -5.28
N THR A 1059 -40.14 11.20 -6.03
CA THR A 1059 -40.79 9.89 -5.85
C THR A 1059 -39.74 8.86 -5.48
N LEU A 1060 -39.75 8.45 -4.22
CA LEU A 1060 -38.87 7.43 -3.65
C LEU A 1060 -39.54 6.06 -3.79
N THR A 1061 -38.80 5.05 -4.23
CA THR A 1061 -39.32 3.73 -4.63
C THR A 1061 -38.54 2.59 -3.98
N GLY A 1062 -39.00 1.34 -4.14
CA GLY A 1062 -38.32 0.15 -3.59
C GLY A 1062 -38.50 -0.04 -2.08
N LEU A 1063 -39.42 0.70 -1.46
CA LEU A 1063 -39.74 0.60 -0.03
C LEU A 1063 -40.66 -0.59 0.23
N PHE A 1064 -40.72 -1.06 1.48
CA PHE A 1064 -41.66 -2.11 1.85
C PHE A 1064 -43.08 -1.52 1.88
N ALA A 1065 -43.96 -2.05 1.04
CA ALA A 1065 -45.33 -1.56 0.92
C ALA A 1065 -46.08 -1.63 2.25
N GLY A 1066 -46.64 -0.51 2.71
CA GLY A 1066 -47.29 -0.40 4.02
C GLY A 1066 -46.36 -0.31 5.23
N ALA A 1067 -45.03 -0.32 5.08
CA ALA A 1067 -44.09 -0.06 6.17
C ALA A 1067 -43.97 1.45 6.46
N ARG A 1068 -43.51 1.80 7.68
CA ARG A 1068 -43.32 3.19 8.10
C ARG A 1068 -41.90 3.66 7.88
N TYR A 1069 -41.75 4.96 7.63
CA TYR A 1069 -40.47 5.61 7.39
C TYR A 1069 -40.47 7.01 7.99
N THR A 1070 -39.32 7.47 8.46
CA THR A 1070 -39.09 8.86 8.85
C THR A 1070 -38.38 9.57 7.69
N VAL A 1071 -39.11 10.47 7.03
CA VAL A 1071 -38.57 11.39 6.02
C VAL A 1071 -38.05 12.63 6.74
N LYS A 1072 -36.80 12.99 6.54
CA LYS A 1072 -36.17 14.21 7.03
C LYS A 1072 -35.81 15.09 5.83
N LEU A 1073 -36.07 16.39 5.96
CA LEU A 1073 -35.86 17.40 4.93
C LEU A 1073 -34.94 18.49 5.49
N ASP A 1074 -33.90 18.79 4.72
CA ASP A 1074 -32.85 19.76 5.05
C ASP A 1074 -33.00 21.03 4.19
N TRP A 1075 -32.87 22.19 4.83
CA TRP A 1075 -32.84 23.50 4.18
C TRP A 1075 -31.74 24.42 4.74
N ALA A 1076 -31.16 25.24 3.87
CA ALA A 1076 -30.47 26.48 4.23
C ALA A 1076 -30.84 27.55 3.20
N GLU A 1077 -31.29 28.73 3.62
CA GLU A 1077 -31.65 29.79 2.66
C GLU A 1077 -30.39 30.42 2.06
N LEU A 1078 -30.20 30.21 0.75
CA LEU A 1078 -29.01 30.62 -0.01
C LEU A 1078 -29.18 31.95 -0.77
N THR A 1079 -30.39 32.48 -0.89
CA THR A 1079 -30.69 33.64 -1.74
C THR A 1079 -31.30 34.81 -0.97
N PHE A 1080 -32.27 34.54 -0.10
CA PHE A 1080 -33.07 35.58 0.55
C PHE A 1080 -32.57 35.98 1.94
N GLN A 1081 -32.81 37.25 2.29
CA GLN A 1081 -32.25 37.90 3.48
C GLN A 1081 -33.31 38.66 4.30
N ALA A 1082 -34.60 38.41 4.04
CA ALA A 1082 -35.71 38.93 4.83
C ALA A 1082 -36.90 37.94 4.87
N PRO A 1083 -37.74 37.96 5.93
CA PRO A 1083 -38.95 37.14 6.00
C PRO A 1083 -39.96 37.50 4.91
N GLY A 1084 -40.74 36.52 4.47
CA GLY A 1084 -41.79 36.67 3.46
C GLY A 1084 -41.29 36.71 2.01
N GLN A 1085 -39.99 36.65 1.77
CA GLN A 1085 -39.43 36.65 0.40
C GLN A 1085 -39.60 35.30 -0.32
N ARG A 1086 -39.64 34.18 0.42
CA ARG A 1086 -39.95 32.85 -0.10
C ARG A 1086 -40.88 32.12 0.88
N VAL A 1087 -42.06 31.76 0.41
CA VAL A 1087 -43.15 31.17 1.21
C VAL A 1087 -43.83 30.08 0.39
N PHE A 1088 -43.73 28.82 0.85
CA PHE A 1088 -44.18 27.65 0.07
C PHE A 1088 -44.84 26.55 0.93
N ASN A 1089 -45.32 25.50 0.28
CA ASN A 1089 -45.96 24.36 0.93
C ASN A 1089 -45.25 23.05 0.57
N VAL A 1090 -45.26 22.09 1.50
CA VAL A 1090 -44.71 20.74 1.32
C VAL A 1090 -45.76 19.72 1.72
N ALA A 1091 -45.95 18.68 0.90
CA ALA A 1091 -46.82 17.55 1.16
C ALA A 1091 -46.08 16.22 0.98
N ILE A 1092 -46.44 15.20 1.75
CA ILE A 1092 -45.91 13.83 1.62
C ILE A 1092 -47.08 12.86 1.47
N ASN A 1093 -47.03 11.99 0.46
CA ASN A 1093 -48.13 11.09 0.07
C ASN A 1093 -49.49 11.81 -0.02
N GLY A 1094 -49.49 13.00 -0.62
CA GLY A 1094 -50.67 13.87 -0.79
C GLY A 1094 -51.13 14.63 0.46
N THR A 1095 -50.51 14.41 1.62
CA THR A 1095 -50.86 15.10 2.88
C THR A 1095 -49.92 16.28 3.11
N THR A 1096 -50.44 17.50 3.22
CA THR A 1096 -49.65 18.69 3.55
C THR A 1096 -49.00 18.55 4.93
N VAL A 1097 -47.67 18.61 4.98
CA VAL A 1097 -46.86 18.53 6.21
C VAL A 1097 -46.27 19.88 6.64
N LEU A 1098 -46.14 20.82 5.71
CA LEU A 1098 -45.76 22.21 5.96
C LEU A 1098 -46.62 23.15 5.09
N SER A 1099 -47.15 24.22 5.67
CA SER A 1099 -47.96 25.22 4.98
C SER A 1099 -47.44 26.63 5.23
N ASN A 1100 -47.39 27.46 4.17
CA ASN A 1100 -46.81 28.81 4.19
C ASN A 1100 -45.43 28.87 4.89
N PHE A 1101 -44.58 27.88 4.59
CA PHE A 1101 -43.28 27.69 5.19
C PHE A 1101 -42.24 28.66 4.59
N ASP A 1102 -41.51 29.31 5.49
CA ASP A 1102 -40.45 30.27 5.19
C ASP A 1102 -39.19 29.85 5.96
N VAL A 1103 -38.14 29.50 5.23
CA VAL A 1103 -36.86 29.03 5.78
C VAL A 1103 -36.12 30.19 6.46
N TYR A 1104 -36.12 31.39 5.86
CA TYR A 1104 -35.45 32.56 6.43
C TYR A 1104 -36.12 32.98 7.75
N ALA A 1105 -37.45 33.04 7.81
CA ALA A 1105 -38.17 33.37 9.04
C ALA A 1105 -37.97 32.34 10.16
N THR A 1106 -37.59 31.10 9.82
CA THR A 1106 -37.39 30.00 10.78
C THR A 1106 -35.93 29.89 11.26
N ALA A 1107 -34.94 30.14 10.39
CA ALA A 1107 -33.52 29.91 10.70
C ALA A 1107 -32.56 31.05 10.27
N GLY A 1108 -32.98 31.95 9.38
CA GLY A 1108 -32.14 33.01 8.80
C GLY A 1108 -31.35 32.57 7.56
N TYR A 1109 -30.60 33.52 7.00
CA TYR A 1109 -29.73 33.31 5.83
C TYR A 1109 -28.55 32.39 6.17
N LYS A 1110 -28.18 31.50 5.23
CA LYS A 1110 -27.07 30.54 5.33
C LYS A 1110 -26.98 29.81 6.68
N THR A 1111 -28.12 29.46 7.26
CA THR A 1111 -28.22 28.71 8.51
C THR A 1111 -29.05 27.46 8.31
N ALA A 1112 -28.58 26.32 8.84
CA ALA A 1112 -29.18 25.01 8.61
C ALA A 1112 -30.49 24.82 9.38
N LEU A 1113 -31.47 24.18 8.73
CA LEU A 1113 -32.79 23.90 9.27
C LEU A 1113 -33.25 22.50 8.86
N GLN A 1114 -33.73 21.72 9.83
CA GLN A 1114 -34.22 20.36 9.60
C GLN A 1114 -35.68 20.22 10.06
N LYS A 1115 -36.47 19.44 9.32
CA LYS A 1115 -37.80 18.95 9.74
C LYS A 1115 -37.90 17.46 9.42
N GLN A 1116 -38.61 16.71 10.27
CA GLN A 1116 -38.78 15.27 10.13
C GLN A 1116 -40.25 14.85 10.26
N PHE A 1117 -40.67 13.86 9.48
CA PHE A 1117 -42.05 13.43 9.31
C PHE A 1117 -42.12 11.91 9.19
N THR A 1118 -42.92 11.26 10.04
CA THR A 1118 -43.18 9.82 9.91
C THR A 1118 -44.33 9.57 8.93
N VAL A 1119 -44.10 8.79 7.88
CA VAL A 1119 -45.03 8.46 6.81
C VAL A 1119 -45.12 6.95 6.63
N THR A 1120 -46.20 6.45 6.03
CA THR A 1120 -46.32 5.04 5.61
C THR A 1120 -46.15 4.97 4.09
N ALA A 1121 -45.29 4.06 3.61
CA ALA A 1121 -45.12 3.83 2.18
C ALA A 1121 -46.41 3.28 1.55
N THR A 1122 -46.68 3.66 0.30
CA THR A 1122 -47.86 3.23 -0.46
C THR A 1122 -47.93 1.70 -0.61
N SER A 1123 -49.07 1.19 -1.10
CA SER A 1123 -49.20 -0.20 -1.55
C SER A 1123 -48.25 -0.57 -2.71
N SER A 1124 -47.68 0.42 -3.42
CA SER A 1124 -46.64 0.27 -4.44
C SER A 1124 -45.20 0.36 -3.88
N GLY A 1125 -45.01 0.52 -2.57
CA GLY A 1125 -43.68 0.64 -1.96
C GLY A 1125 -43.01 2.00 -2.24
N GLN A 1126 -43.77 3.09 -2.16
CA GLN A 1126 -43.31 4.43 -2.53
C GLN A 1126 -43.60 5.51 -1.48
N ILE A 1127 -42.81 6.57 -1.50
CA ILE A 1127 -43.07 7.85 -0.82
C ILE A 1127 -42.92 8.97 -1.85
N VAL A 1128 -43.96 9.80 -2.01
CA VAL A 1128 -43.97 10.97 -2.90
C VAL A 1128 -43.93 12.23 -2.05
N ILE A 1129 -42.89 13.05 -2.21
CA ILE A 1129 -42.72 14.34 -1.55
C ILE A 1129 -42.99 15.42 -2.60
N ALA A 1130 -43.99 16.26 -2.38
CA ALA A 1130 -44.42 17.31 -3.31
C ALA A 1130 -44.17 18.70 -2.73
N PHE A 1131 -43.61 19.57 -3.55
CA PHE A 1131 -43.25 20.94 -3.24
C PHE A 1131 -44.05 21.89 -4.14
N THR A 1132 -44.76 22.86 -3.56
CA THR A 1132 -45.61 23.80 -4.32
C THR A 1132 -45.45 25.24 -3.83
N GLN A 1133 -45.33 26.18 -4.77
CA GLN A 1133 -45.32 27.62 -4.53
C GLN A 1133 -46.50 28.09 -3.67
N GLY A 1134 -46.20 28.97 -2.71
CA GLY A 1134 -47.18 29.68 -1.89
C GLY A 1134 -47.28 31.14 -2.32
N SER A 1135 -47.22 32.07 -1.38
CA SER A 1135 -47.43 33.50 -1.66
C SER A 1135 -46.20 34.24 -2.21
N ALA A 1136 -45.00 33.67 -2.15
CA ALA A 1136 -43.77 34.32 -2.61
C ALA A 1136 -42.70 33.31 -3.06
N ASP A 1137 -42.09 33.54 -4.23
CA ASP A 1137 -41.08 32.71 -4.92
C ASP A 1137 -41.37 31.19 -4.95
N ASN A 1138 -40.45 30.42 -5.53
CA ASN A 1138 -40.54 29.00 -5.76
C ASN A 1138 -40.10 28.21 -4.51
N PRO A 1139 -40.69 27.04 -4.22
CA PRO A 1139 -40.16 26.12 -3.21
C PRO A 1139 -38.78 25.60 -3.62
N PHE A 1140 -38.03 25.16 -2.61
CA PHE A 1140 -36.76 24.47 -2.76
C PHE A 1140 -36.56 23.41 -1.68
N VAL A 1141 -35.53 22.58 -1.83
CA VAL A 1141 -34.97 21.70 -0.80
C VAL A 1141 -33.48 21.50 -1.05
N ASN A 1142 -32.68 21.34 0.01
CA ASN A 1142 -31.24 21.10 -0.05
C ASN A 1142 -30.90 19.61 0.14
N GLY A 1143 -31.55 18.94 1.09
CA GLY A 1143 -31.34 17.52 1.37
C GLY A 1143 -32.64 16.78 1.68
N ILE A 1144 -32.69 15.50 1.32
CA ILE A 1144 -33.78 14.58 1.65
C ILE A 1144 -33.16 13.29 2.18
N GLU A 1145 -33.49 12.90 3.41
CA GLU A 1145 -33.11 11.62 4.01
C GLU A 1145 -34.37 10.80 4.36
N VAL A 1146 -34.29 9.48 4.25
CA VAL A 1146 -35.35 8.57 4.68
C VAL A 1146 -34.78 7.42 5.48
N TYR A 1147 -35.33 7.21 6.67
CA TYR A 1147 -34.96 6.14 7.60
C TYR A 1147 -36.16 5.20 7.81
N GLN A 1148 -35.92 3.92 8.11
CA GLN A 1148 -36.97 3.01 8.58
C GLN A 1148 -37.52 3.47 9.95
N ALA A 1149 -38.84 3.48 10.12
CA ALA A 1149 -39.54 3.85 11.35
C ALA A 1149 -40.42 2.72 11.91
#